data_AF-A0A429CLV8-F1
#
_entry.id   AF-A0A429CLV8-F1
#
_cell.length_a   1.000
_cell.length_b   1.000
_cell.length_c   1.000
_cell.angle_alpha   90.00
_cell.angle_beta   90.00
_cell.angle_gamma   90.00
#
_symmetry.space_group_name_H-M   'P 1'
#
loop_
_entity.id
_entity.type
_entity.pdbx_description
1 polymer ?
#
loop_
_entity_poly.entity_id
_entity_poly.type
_entity_poly.pdbx_seq_one_letter_code
_entity_poly.pdbx_strand_id
1 'polypeptide(L)'
;MSSFLYRLGRLAARGRVLVTALWLIVLCVSGGAALLFGQGTDDTFAIPGSESQEALDHLGRVFPQVSGTSAQLVVLVPEGQRADSAAVRDSVSAVVPELTGAPQVSTVVNPFDPAVHDAVSKDGRAALVTVQLDVGLADIQPSTRTALAGIAQDLENRIGHGTEVLTGGDAFSDKVPKLSPTEGIGLVIALVVLLTVFGSFIAAGMPLLTAILGVGVSVALVYAATSVATVSSTAPMLAVMLGLAVGIDYALFLLSRHRDQLAEGLEVEESIARATATAGSAVIFAGLTVVIALLGLFVAGIPFLTTMGIAAAGGVAVAVIVAITLIPALLAFAGERLRPKKPRKARKTKKKTRFSLRWVRLATKSPWVTIGLIVGVLAIASVPALDLRLALPDNGTDEDGTPARVAYDAVAEHFGPGFNGPLVVTADILSTTDPVGITNGIADDIRKVPGVAVVPLATPNPKGDTAIIQVVPTTGAYDEATDDLVERLRSMEGQFKDRYGVQTAVTGFTAVGIDVSTQLGDALLPFGILVVGLSLVLLAMVFRSILVPLKATFGYLLSIGAAFGATSFVFGQGHLAEALGVTRTGSVISFLPIILMGVLFGLAMDYEVFLVSRIREDYVHHGDAHKAIETGFVSASRVVTAAAVIMLGVFAAFVPDGSATIKPIAFSLAVGVFVDAFLVRMTLVPAILALLGPRAWGLPPWLDRKLPVFDAEGDGLVHELRLADWPAPGSPEVISAAGLRVDDDRGRTIFRDVELHLGPGEILAVHGSGPAGKSALLYALAGRVPNVRGDLKVLGRVLPQHAHAVRRNVAFVACKETDDPAGEVRRALDDGVALVFLDDLDTVVATAQRAGLRAAFASRAATFAVSCQSLAIVRDLLPTTAVAGLAMTPAPVPAEVR
;
A
#
# COMPACT_ATOMS: atom_id res chain seq x y z
N MET A 1 -21.65 4.03 -3.96
CA MET A 1 -20.54 4.50 -3.10
C MET A 1 -20.50 6.02 -3.06
N SER A 2 -20.37 6.69 -4.22
CA SER A 2 -20.40 8.15 -4.37
C SER A 2 -21.55 8.85 -3.63
N SER A 3 -22.78 8.33 -3.72
CA SER A 3 -23.95 8.88 -3.00
C SER A 3 -23.85 8.82 -1.47
N PHE A 4 -23.22 7.77 -0.92
CA PHE A 4 -22.96 7.66 0.51
C PHE A 4 -21.90 8.67 0.95
N LEU A 5 -20.81 8.79 0.18
CA LEU A 5 -19.73 9.74 0.43
C LEU A 5 -20.19 11.19 0.31
N TYR A 6 -21.11 11.50 -0.61
CA TYR A 6 -21.78 12.80 -0.69
C TYR A 6 -22.51 13.13 0.61
N ARG A 7 -23.32 12.20 1.13
CA ARG A 7 -24.03 12.38 2.42
C ARG A 7 -23.07 12.50 3.58
N LEU A 8 -22.02 11.68 3.62
CA LEU A 8 -20.99 11.70 4.66
C LEU A 8 -20.24 13.04 4.68
N GLY A 9 -19.79 13.53 3.51
CA GLY A 9 -19.13 14.83 3.38
C GLY A 9 -20.02 15.98 3.82
N ARG A 10 -21.32 15.93 3.47
CA ARG A 10 -22.32 16.91 3.90
C ARG A 10 -22.56 16.89 5.41
N LEU A 11 -22.68 15.69 6.00
CA LEU A 11 -22.83 15.52 7.45
C LEU A 11 -21.58 16.00 8.20
N ALA A 12 -20.39 15.67 7.70
CA ALA A 12 -19.13 16.11 8.29
C ALA A 12 -18.97 17.64 8.21
N ALA A 13 -19.40 18.27 7.11
CA ALA A 13 -19.41 19.72 6.97
C ALA A 13 -20.36 20.41 7.97
N ARG A 14 -21.60 19.89 8.13
CA ARG A 14 -22.58 20.41 9.09
C ARG A 14 -22.16 20.17 10.54
N GLY A 15 -21.65 18.97 10.81
CA GLY A 15 -21.18 18.52 12.12
C GLY A 15 -19.71 18.84 12.40
N ARG A 16 -19.11 19.85 11.75
CA ARG A 16 -17.66 20.12 11.78
C ARG A 16 -17.03 20.15 13.18
N VAL A 17 -17.73 20.71 14.17
CA VAL A 17 -17.27 20.76 15.57
C VAL A 17 -17.27 19.37 16.19
N LEU A 18 -18.36 18.61 16.01
CA LEU A 18 -18.52 17.26 16.54
C LEU A 18 -17.51 16.29 15.92
N VAL A 19 -17.28 16.35 14.61
CA VAL A 19 -16.29 15.49 13.93
C VAL A 19 -14.87 15.80 14.41
N THR A 20 -14.52 17.08 14.54
CA THR A 20 -13.19 17.47 15.04
C THR A 20 -13.01 17.05 16.50
N ALA A 21 -14.02 17.26 17.34
CA ALA A 21 -14.00 16.82 18.74
C ALA A 21 -13.88 15.29 18.86
N LEU A 22 -14.60 14.53 18.03
CA LEU A 22 -14.51 13.07 18.00
C LEU A 22 -13.10 12.60 17.67
N TRP A 23 -12.44 13.21 16.68
CA TRP A 23 -11.06 12.86 16.33
C TRP A 23 -10.06 13.23 17.43
N LEU A 24 -10.25 14.35 18.11
CA LEU A 24 -9.45 14.68 19.30
C LEU A 24 -9.68 13.69 20.44
N ILE A 25 -10.92 13.24 20.65
CA ILE A 25 -11.24 12.18 21.62
C ILE A 25 -10.55 10.87 21.21
N VAL A 26 -10.63 10.48 19.93
CA VAL A 26 -9.95 9.27 19.43
C VAL A 26 -8.45 9.36 19.67
N LEU A 27 -7.83 10.52 19.42
CA LEU A 27 -6.40 10.74 19.72
C LEU A 27 -6.11 10.61 21.22
N CYS A 28 -6.90 11.23 22.09
CA CYS A 28 -6.71 11.12 23.54
C CYS A 28 -6.94 9.69 24.05
N VAL A 29 -7.94 8.98 23.54
CA VAL A 29 -8.26 7.60 23.93
C VAL A 29 -7.19 6.64 23.44
N SER A 30 -6.76 6.75 22.18
CA SER A 30 -5.69 5.90 21.63
C SER A 30 -4.34 6.20 22.31
N GLY A 31 -4.01 7.48 22.54
CA GLY A 31 -2.81 7.87 23.28
C GLY A 31 -2.84 7.40 24.74
N GLY A 32 -3.99 7.52 25.41
CA GLY A 32 -4.18 6.97 26.76
C GLY A 32 -4.03 5.46 26.80
N ALA A 33 -4.58 4.74 25.82
CA ALA A 33 -4.44 3.29 25.69
C ALA A 33 -2.97 2.89 25.43
N ALA A 34 -2.26 3.62 24.56
CA ALA A 34 -0.84 3.39 24.31
C ALA A 34 0.00 3.55 25.60
N LEU A 35 -0.28 4.59 26.39
CA LEU A 35 0.44 4.85 27.64
C LEU A 35 0.10 3.86 28.76
N LEU A 36 -1.13 3.35 28.80
CA LEU A 36 -1.60 2.44 29.86
C LEU A 36 -1.33 0.97 29.57
N PHE A 37 -1.40 0.57 28.29
CA PHE A 37 -1.34 -0.84 27.89
C PHE A 37 -0.12 -1.17 27.02
N GLY A 38 0.59 -0.18 26.47
CA GLY A 38 1.73 -0.43 25.61
C GLY A 38 2.87 -1.15 26.34
N GLN A 39 3.30 -2.29 25.79
CA GLN A 39 4.38 -3.12 26.35
C GLN A 39 5.74 -2.91 25.65
N GLY A 40 5.86 -1.91 24.77
CA GLY A 40 7.07 -1.70 23.97
C GLY A 40 7.07 -2.47 22.65
N THR A 41 8.14 -2.34 21.88
CA THR A 41 8.34 -2.98 20.56
C THR A 41 9.36 -4.11 20.67
N ASP A 42 9.21 -5.13 19.83
CA ASP A 42 10.05 -6.34 19.82
C ASP A 42 10.67 -6.53 18.42
N ASP A 43 12.00 -6.45 18.35
CA ASP A 43 12.80 -6.59 17.12
C ASP A 43 13.51 -7.94 17.04
N THR A 44 12.97 -8.97 17.68
CA THR A 44 13.42 -10.35 17.47
C THR A 44 12.95 -10.88 16.11
N PHE A 45 13.90 -11.25 15.25
CA PHE A 45 13.61 -11.86 13.96
C PHE A 45 13.53 -13.39 14.11
N ALA A 46 12.32 -13.91 14.26
CA ALA A 46 12.07 -15.35 14.36
C ALA A 46 11.24 -15.87 13.18
N ILE A 47 11.57 -17.07 12.70
CA ILE A 47 10.79 -17.83 11.72
C ILE A 47 10.39 -19.16 12.33
N PRO A 48 9.14 -19.29 12.80
CA PRO A 48 8.62 -20.56 13.26
C PRO A 48 8.72 -21.62 12.15
N GLY A 49 9.34 -22.76 12.47
CA GLY A 49 9.47 -23.90 11.56
C GLY A 49 10.71 -23.92 10.66
N SER A 50 11.65 -22.98 10.81
CA SER A 50 13.00 -23.14 10.21
C SER A 50 13.87 -24.05 11.08
N GLU A 51 14.80 -24.78 10.47
CA GLU A 51 15.74 -25.66 11.18
C GLU A 51 16.53 -24.88 12.25
N SER A 52 17.05 -23.70 11.88
CA SER A 52 17.83 -22.88 12.81
C SER A 52 17.00 -22.40 14.00
N GLN A 53 15.73 -22.02 13.79
CA GLN A 53 14.86 -21.56 14.86
C GLN A 53 14.41 -22.71 15.76
N GLU A 54 14.05 -23.86 15.19
CA GLU A 54 13.70 -25.05 15.97
C GLU A 54 14.87 -25.51 16.84
N ALA A 55 16.10 -25.48 16.28
CA ALA A 55 17.31 -25.77 17.02
C ALA A 55 17.60 -24.72 18.11
N LEU A 56 17.35 -23.42 17.87
CA LEU A 56 17.50 -22.36 18.88
C LEU A 56 16.46 -22.48 20.01
N ASP A 57 15.21 -22.75 19.65
CA ASP A 57 14.10 -22.97 20.59
C ASP A 57 14.33 -24.22 21.44
N HIS A 58 14.82 -25.29 20.83
CA HIS A 58 15.22 -26.51 21.53
C HIS A 58 16.37 -26.21 22.49
N LEU A 59 17.41 -25.52 22.00
CA LEU A 59 18.56 -25.09 22.81
C LEU A 59 18.11 -24.27 24.01
N GLY A 60 17.13 -23.37 23.86
CA GLY A 60 16.59 -22.61 25.00
C GLY A 60 15.87 -23.43 26.07
N ARG A 61 15.36 -24.62 25.72
CA ARG A 61 14.73 -25.53 26.70
C ARG A 61 15.72 -26.44 27.41
N VAL A 62 16.75 -26.91 26.70
CA VAL A 62 17.71 -27.91 27.20
C VAL A 62 19.03 -27.32 27.69
N PHE A 63 19.35 -26.11 27.21
CA PHE A 63 20.57 -25.35 27.50
C PHE A 63 20.27 -23.82 27.54
N PRO A 64 19.39 -23.34 28.45
CA PRO A 64 19.00 -21.93 28.53
C PRO A 64 20.18 -20.96 28.76
N GLN A 65 21.30 -21.48 29.26
CA GLN A 65 22.54 -20.73 29.54
C GLN A 65 23.28 -20.26 28.28
N VAL A 66 22.83 -20.63 27.07
CA VAL A 66 23.48 -20.24 25.79
C VAL A 66 22.49 -19.74 24.73
N SER A 67 21.20 -19.59 25.06
CA SER A 67 20.14 -19.27 24.09
C SER A 67 19.54 -17.87 24.20
N GLY A 68 19.86 -17.11 25.26
CA GLY A 68 19.26 -15.80 25.50
C GLY A 68 19.93 -14.65 24.72
N THR A 69 19.72 -13.42 25.15
CA THR A 69 20.41 -12.25 24.57
C THR A 69 21.83 -12.12 25.11
N SER A 70 22.81 -11.88 24.23
CA SER A 70 24.20 -11.71 24.63
C SER A 70 24.56 -10.24 24.91
N ALA A 71 25.34 -10.02 25.96
CA ALA A 71 26.10 -8.82 26.25
C ALA A 71 27.59 -9.16 26.18
N GLN A 72 28.41 -8.18 25.82
CA GLN A 72 29.85 -8.35 25.66
C GLN A 72 30.57 -7.24 26.41
N LEU A 73 31.63 -7.59 27.14
CA LEU A 73 32.62 -6.66 27.65
C LEU A 73 33.95 -6.95 26.95
N VAL A 74 34.45 -5.98 26.19
CA VAL A 74 35.74 -6.07 25.49
C VAL A 74 36.76 -5.29 26.30
N VAL A 75 37.70 -5.99 26.92
CA VAL A 75 38.80 -5.38 27.68
C VAL A 75 39.96 -5.12 26.73
N LEU A 76 40.23 -3.85 26.42
CA LEU A 76 41.30 -3.41 25.54
C LEU A 76 42.44 -2.82 26.36
N VAL A 77 43.64 -3.39 26.22
CA VAL A 77 44.85 -2.83 26.84
C VAL A 77 45.66 -1.98 25.84
N PRO A 78 46.36 -0.94 26.31
CA PRO A 78 47.16 -0.07 25.45
C PRO A 78 48.38 -0.81 24.87
N GLU A 79 48.98 -0.21 23.84
CA GLU A 79 50.15 -0.79 23.16
C GLU A 79 51.29 -1.08 24.14
N GLY A 80 51.84 -2.30 24.04
CA GLY A 80 52.93 -2.79 24.90
C GLY A 80 52.47 -3.53 26.16
N GLN A 81 51.17 -3.51 26.48
CA GLN A 81 50.58 -4.35 27.52
C GLN A 81 49.89 -5.59 26.93
N ARG A 82 49.60 -6.58 27.78
CA ARG A 82 48.85 -7.77 27.38
C ARG A 82 47.60 -7.95 28.22
N ALA A 83 46.49 -8.26 27.55
CA ALA A 83 45.20 -8.58 28.16
C ALA A 83 45.23 -9.90 28.94
N ASP A 84 46.26 -10.74 28.73
CA ASP A 84 46.53 -11.94 29.53
C ASP A 84 47.51 -11.68 30.70
N SER A 85 47.80 -10.43 31.05
CA SER A 85 48.62 -10.15 32.24
C SER A 85 47.92 -10.61 33.53
N ALA A 86 48.69 -10.94 34.57
CA ALA A 86 48.13 -11.40 35.85
C ALA A 86 47.14 -10.39 36.44
N ALA A 87 47.46 -9.08 36.36
CA ALA A 87 46.59 -8.02 36.84
C ALA A 87 45.22 -7.99 36.14
N VAL A 88 45.18 -8.17 34.81
CA VAL A 88 43.93 -8.23 34.04
C VAL A 88 43.17 -9.51 34.36
N ARG A 89 43.85 -10.67 34.40
CA ARG A 89 43.23 -11.96 34.74
C ARG A 89 42.58 -11.94 36.12
N ASP A 90 43.29 -11.42 37.12
CA ASP A 90 42.82 -11.34 38.49
C ASP A 90 41.63 -10.38 38.60
N SER A 91 41.69 -9.24 37.91
CA SER A 91 40.62 -8.23 37.90
C SER A 91 39.35 -8.74 37.22
N VAL A 92 39.47 -9.35 36.03
CA VAL A 92 38.34 -9.95 35.30
C VAL A 92 37.73 -11.08 36.14
N SER A 93 38.55 -11.97 36.70
CA SER A 93 38.08 -13.08 37.54
C SER A 93 37.39 -12.60 38.83
N ALA A 94 37.82 -11.46 39.40
CA ALA A 94 37.16 -10.85 40.54
C ALA A 94 35.80 -10.22 40.21
N VAL A 95 35.60 -9.80 38.96
CA VAL A 95 34.36 -9.16 38.49
C VAL A 95 33.34 -10.18 37.96
N VAL A 96 33.76 -11.39 37.54
CA VAL A 96 32.84 -12.46 37.09
C VAL A 96 31.70 -12.75 38.09
N PRO A 97 31.92 -12.86 39.41
CA PRO A 97 30.84 -13.02 40.38
C PRO A 97 29.87 -11.82 40.44
N GLU A 98 30.37 -10.60 40.24
CA GLU A 98 29.56 -9.38 40.21
C GLU A 98 28.67 -9.34 38.96
N LEU A 99 29.24 -9.72 37.80
CA LEU A 99 28.49 -9.89 36.55
C LEU A 99 27.42 -10.98 36.68
N THR A 100 27.77 -12.12 37.30
CA THR A 100 26.82 -13.23 37.52
C THR A 100 25.70 -12.85 38.48
N GLY A 101 25.96 -11.96 39.44
CA GLY A 101 24.97 -11.44 40.38
C GLY A 101 24.12 -10.29 39.83
N ALA A 102 24.42 -9.79 38.63
CA ALA A 102 23.67 -8.70 38.01
C ALA A 102 22.26 -9.16 37.59
N PRO A 103 21.26 -8.25 37.54
CA PRO A 103 19.90 -8.61 37.16
C PRO A 103 19.85 -9.25 35.77
N GLN A 104 19.01 -10.27 35.59
CA GLN A 104 18.78 -10.95 34.31
C GLN A 104 20.01 -11.64 33.69
N VAL A 105 21.11 -11.81 34.43
CA VAL A 105 22.28 -12.55 33.95
C VAL A 105 22.12 -14.04 34.25
N SER A 106 22.23 -14.87 33.22
CA SER A 106 22.18 -16.33 33.31
C SER A 106 23.57 -16.91 33.54
N THR A 107 24.55 -16.52 32.74
CA THR A 107 25.90 -17.10 32.74
C THR A 107 26.90 -16.08 32.24
N VAL A 108 28.12 -16.13 32.78
CA VAL A 108 29.23 -15.29 32.34
C VAL A 108 30.36 -16.21 31.90
N VAL A 109 30.79 -16.06 30.65
CA VAL A 109 31.94 -16.79 30.10
C VAL A 109 33.20 -16.02 30.42
N ASN A 110 34.04 -16.59 31.30
CA ASN A 110 35.33 -16.02 31.64
C ASN A 110 36.35 -16.36 30.54
N PRO A 111 37.00 -15.36 29.90
CA PRO A 111 37.97 -15.60 28.83
C PRO A 111 39.22 -16.39 29.25
N PHE A 112 39.48 -16.51 30.56
CA PHE A 112 40.65 -17.18 31.10
C PHE A 112 40.36 -18.59 31.66
N ASP A 113 39.13 -19.08 31.51
CA ASP A 113 38.75 -20.43 31.94
C ASP A 113 39.38 -21.48 31.01
N PRO A 114 39.95 -22.61 31.49
CA PRO A 114 40.65 -23.57 30.64
C PRO A 114 39.77 -24.23 29.56
N ALA A 115 38.45 -24.22 29.74
CA ALA A 115 37.48 -24.75 28.79
C ALA A 115 37.18 -23.78 27.62
N VAL A 116 37.62 -22.52 27.73
CA VAL A 116 37.42 -21.48 26.73
C VAL A 116 38.72 -21.28 25.96
N HIS A 117 38.64 -21.37 24.64
CA HIS A 117 39.78 -21.15 23.75
C HIS A 117 39.58 -19.89 22.92
N ASP A 118 40.69 -19.23 22.57
CA ASP A 118 40.72 -18.06 21.68
C ASP A 118 39.86 -16.84 22.15
N ALA A 119 39.56 -16.74 23.45
CA ALA A 119 38.88 -15.58 24.04
C ALA A 119 39.81 -14.40 24.40
N VAL A 120 41.11 -14.56 24.15
CA VAL A 120 42.11 -13.50 24.10
C VAL A 120 42.57 -13.36 22.66
N SER A 121 42.65 -12.14 22.15
CA SER A 121 43.04 -11.86 20.78
C SER A 121 44.44 -12.36 20.45
N LYS A 122 44.72 -12.64 19.16
CA LYS A 122 46.03 -13.15 18.71
C LYS A 122 47.17 -12.17 18.97
N ASP A 123 46.88 -10.87 18.94
CA ASP A 123 47.83 -9.82 19.30
C ASP A 123 48.00 -9.65 20.82
N GLY A 124 47.19 -10.35 21.61
CA GLY A 124 47.21 -10.33 23.08
C GLY A 124 46.69 -9.04 23.70
N ARG A 125 46.05 -8.15 22.92
CA ARG A 125 45.61 -6.82 23.37
C ARG A 125 44.15 -6.73 23.81
N ALA A 126 43.32 -7.70 23.45
CA ALA A 126 41.91 -7.71 23.76
C ALA A 126 41.52 -9.02 24.46
N ALA A 127 40.65 -8.93 25.48
CA ALA A 127 40.00 -10.08 26.09
C ALA A 127 38.48 -9.89 26.04
N LEU A 128 37.75 -10.91 25.61
CA LEU A 128 36.30 -10.87 25.43
C LEU A 128 35.59 -11.61 26.58
N VAL A 129 34.83 -10.87 27.38
CA VAL A 129 33.92 -11.45 28.38
C VAL A 129 32.53 -11.46 27.78
N THR A 130 31.94 -12.64 27.63
CA THR A 130 30.56 -12.79 27.15
C THR A 130 29.62 -13.00 28.32
N VAL A 131 28.58 -12.17 28.41
CA VAL A 131 27.55 -12.22 29.44
C VAL A 131 26.24 -12.64 28.78
N GLN A 132 25.70 -13.78 29.19
CA GLN A 132 24.47 -14.32 28.66
C GLN A 132 23.30 -13.92 29.56
N LEU A 133 22.28 -13.28 28.99
CA LEU A 133 21.05 -12.92 29.70
C LEU A 133 20.02 -14.05 29.64
N ASP A 134 19.17 -14.16 30.66
CA ASP A 134 18.05 -15.13 30.73
C ASP A 134 16.79 -14.65 29.99
N VAL A 135 16.78 -13.39 29.54
CA VAL A 135 15.66 -12.75 28.83
C VAL A 135 15.99 -12.44 27.36
N GLY A 136 14.92 -12.30 26.56
CA GLY A 136 14.99 -11.76 25.21
C GLY A 136 15.25 -10.24 25.21
N LEU A 137 15.64 -9.70 24.06
CA LEU A 137 16.09 -8.32 23.89
C LEU A 137 15.04 -7.29 24.33
N ALA A 138 13.75 -7.55 24.07
CA ALA A 138 12.65 -6.65 24.42
C ALA A 138 12.39 -6.54 25.94
N ASP A 139 12.76 -7.56 26.71
CA ASP A 139 12.51 -7.66 28.16
C ASP A 139 13.69 -7.20 29.01
N ILE A 140 14.78 -6.73 28.39
CA ILE A 140 15.97 -6.23 29.09
C ILE A 140 15.62 -4.94 29.82
N GLN A 141 15.78 -4.95 31.14
CA GLN A 141 15.52 -3.76 31.93
C GLN A 141 16.66 -2.74 31.77
N PRO A 142 16.35 -1.42 31.77
CA PRO A 142 17.38 -0.38 31.78
C PRO A 142 18.36 -0.49 32.96
N SER A 143 17.89 -1.02 34.09
CA SER A 143 18.71 -1.34 35.27
C SER A 143 19.81 -2.36 34.96
N THR A 144 19.51 -3.37 34.14
CA THR A 144 20.48 -4.40 33.72
C THR A 144 21.60 -3.80 32.88
N ARG A 145 21.26 -2.99 31.86
CA ARG A 145 22.25 -2.27 31.03
C ARG A 145 23.11 -1.35 31.89
N THR A 146 22.49 -0.61 32.80
CA THR A 146 23.19 0.32 33.71
C THR A 146 24.11 -0.42 34.68
N ALA A 147 23.67 -1.58 35.20
CA ALA A 147 24.49 -2.41 36.08
C ALA A 147 25.71 -2.97 35.35
N LEU A 148 25.51 -3.54 34.15
CA LEU A 148 26.61 -4.06 33.33
C LEU A 148 27.60 -2.96 32.91
N ALA A 149 27.11 -1.78 32.53
CA ALA A 149 27.95 -0.62 32.23
C ALA A 149 28.72 -0.13 33.46
N GLY A 150 28.07 -0.08 34.63
CA GLY A 150 28.74 0.26 35.89
C GLY A 150 29.84 -0.72 36.25
N ILE A 151 29.59 -2.02 36.10
CA ILE A 151 30.59 -3.07 36.35
C ILE A 151 31.75 -2.97 35.36
N ALA A 152 31.48 -2.67 34.08
CA ALA A 152 32.52 -2.43 33.08
C ALA A 152 33.40 -1.24 33.46
N GLN A 153 32.80 -0.13 33.90
CA GLN A 153 33.52 1.05 34.36
C GLN A 153 34.36 0.76 35.62
N ASP A 154 33.83 -0.03 36.55
CA ASP A 154 34.57 -0.46 37.75
C ASP A 154 35.74 -1.37 37.40
N LEU A 155 35.57 -2.26 36.43
CA LEU A 155 36.65 -3.11 35.90
C LEU A 155 37.75 -2.26 35.25
N GLU A 156 37.38 -1.27 34.45
CA GLU A 156 38.29 -0.29 33.85
C GLU A 156 39.13 0.42 34.93
N ASN A 157 38.46 0.89 35.99
CA ASN A 157 39.10 1.58 37.12
C ASN A 157 40.02 0.65 37.95
N ARG A 158 39.67 -0.63 38.11
CA ARG A 158 40.46 -1.61 38.87
C ARG A 158 41.75 -1.99 38.14
N ILE A 159 41.68 -2.18 36.82
CA ILE A 159 42.86 -2.49 36.00
C ILE A 159 43.73 -1.23 35.87
N GLY A 160 43.11 -0.09 35.57
CA GLY A 160 43.81 1.18 35.35
C GLY A 160 44.73 1.16 34.13
N HIS A 161 45.76 2.01 34.15
CA HIS A 161 46.84 2.04 33.15
C HIS A 161 46.43 2.34 31.70
N GLY A 162 45.32 3.06 31.48
CA GLY A 162 44.84 3.37 30.13
C GLY A 162 44.16 2.20 29.42
N THR A 163 43.71 1.20 30.19
CA THR A 163 42.82 0.13 29.72
C THR A 163 41.44 0.70 29.49
N GLU A 164 40.77 0.27 28.42
CA GLU A 164 39.40 0.63 28.09
C GLU A 164 38.52 -0.62 28.14
N VAL A 165 37.34 -0.54 28.75
CA VAL A 165 36.38 -1.65 28.81
C VAL A 165 35.13 -1.26 28.04
N LEU A 166 35.00 -1.77 26.83
CA LEU A 166 33.87 -1.49 25.96
C LEU A 166 32.71 -2.41 26.31
N THR A 167 31.49 -1.86 26.32
CA THR A 167 30.25 -2.65 26.47
C THR A 167 29.54 -2.76 25.14
N GLY A 168 29.13 -3.97 24.77
CA GLY A 168 28.50 -4.25 23.49
C GLY A 168 27.67 -5.53 23.50
N GLY A 169 27.46 -6.10 22.31
CA GLY A 169 26.49 -7.18 22.11
C GLY A 169 25.05 -6.65 22.02
N ASP A 170 24.13 -7.55 21.70
CA ASP A 170 22.74 -7.22 21.38
C ASP A 170 22.01 -6.54 22.54
N ALA A 171 22.43 -6.84 23.78
CA ALA A 171 21.89 -6.21 24.98
C ALA A 171 22.10 -4.68 25.03
N PHE A 172 23.12 -4.15 24.36
CA PHE A 172 23.46 -2.72 24.33
C PHE A 172 23.06 -2.02 23.01
N SER A 173 22.42 -2.74 22.08
CA SER A 173 21.89 -2.13 20.86
C SER A 173 20.68 -1.24 21.22
N ASP A 174 20.75 0.03 20.82
CA ASP A 174 19.70 1.03 21.02
C ASP A 174 18.72 0.99 19.85
N LYS A 175 17.83 -0.01 19.86
CA LYS A 175 16.89 -0.24 18.74
C LYS A 175 15.62 0.59 18.79
N VAL A 176 15.40 1.44 19.80
CA VAL A 176 14.22 2.32 19.84
C VAL A 176 14.47 3.54 18.96
N PRO A 177 13.84 3.66 17.78
CA PRO A 177 14.05 4.79 16.89
C PRO A 177 13.52 6.05 17.57
N LYS A 178 14.37 7.07 17.69
CA LYS A 178 13.95 8.38 18.18
C LYS A 178 13.49 9.21 16.99
N LEU A 179 12.34 9.87 17.12
CA LEU A 179 11.89 10.86 16.13
C LEU A 179 12.95 11.97 16.08
N SER A 180 13.67 12.07 14.96
CA SER A 180 14.70 13.10 14.81
C SER A 180 14.04 14.45 14.47
N PRO A 181 14.60 15.59 14.94
CA PRO A 181 14.23 16.92 14.43
C PRO A 181 14.27 17.02 12.90
N THR A 182 15.07 16.19 12.22
CA THR A 182 15.17 16.19 10.75
C THR A 182 13.91 15.68 10.05
N GLU A 183 13.05 14.90 10.70
CA GLU A 183 11.74 14.53 10.14
C GLU A 183 10.86 15.77 9.91
N GLY A 184 11.03 16.80 10.76
CA GLY A 184 10.39 18.10 10.60
C GLY A 184 10.76 18.80 9.29
N ILE A 185 11.91 18.50 8.69
CA ILE A 185 12.33 19.06 7.40
C ILE A 185 11.38 18.62 6.29
N GLY A 186 10.96 17.35 6.28
CA GLY A 186 9.99 16.84 5.32
C GLY A 186 8.67 17.59 5.39
N LEU A 187 8.21 17.89 6.61
CA LEU A 187 7.01 18.69 6.86
C LEU A 187 7.17 20.15 6.40
N VAL A 188 8.36 20.75 6.59
CA VAL A 188 8.67 22.10 6.10
C VAL A 188 8.69 22.14 4.58
N ILE A 189 9.30 21.15 3.91
CA ILE A 189 9.28 21.02 2.45
C ILE A 189 7.83 20.89 1.98
N ALA A 190 7.04 20.02 2.61
CA ALA A 190 5.63 19.86 2.31
C ALA A 190 4.86 21.18 2.45
N LEU A 191 5.08 21.92 3.53
CA LEU A 191 4.48 23.25 3.76
C LEU A 191 4.84 24.23 2.65
N VAL A 192 6.12 24.32 2.25
CA VAL A 192 6.58 25.22 1.18
C VAL A 192 5.93 24.87 -0.17
N VAL A 193 5.85 23.59 -0.50
CA VAL A 193 5.18 23.13 -1.72
C VAL A 193 3.69 23.43 -1.68
N LEU A 194 3.01 23.11 -0.58
CA LEU A 194 1.59 23.39 -0.39
C LEU A 194 1.26 24.88 -0.46
N LEU A 195 2.10 25.74 0.14
CA LEU A 195 1.98 27.19 0.04
C LEU A 195 2.15 27.68 -1.40
N THR A 196 3.08 27.09 -2.16
CA THR A 196 3.29 27.41 -3.57
C THR A 196 2.11 26.98 -4.45
N VAL A 197 1.49 25.84 -4.12
CA VAL A 197 0.34 25.29 -4.85
C VAL A 197 -0.94 26.07 -4.55
N PHE A 198 -1.25 26.32 -3.28
CA PHE A 198 -2.54 26.90 -2.88
C PHE A 198 -2.52 28.41 -2.65
N GLY A 199 -1.34 29.01 -2.43
CA GLY A 199 -1.18 30.44 -2.19
C GLY A 199 -1.89 30.95 -0.92
N SER A 200 -2.14 30.08 0.05
CA SER A 200 -2.85 30.39 1.30
C SER A 200 -2.34 29.51 2.44
N PHE A 201 -2.01 30.13 3.58
CA PHE A 201 -1.58 29.43 4.79
C PHE A 201 -2.66 28.51 5.36
N ILE A 202 -3.93 28.92 5.32
CA ILE A 202 -5.05 28.08 5.79
C ILE A 202 -5.15 26.82 4.92
N ALA A 203 -5.05 26.99 3.60
CA ALA A 203 -5.12 25.87 2.66
C ALA A 203 -3.92 24.93 2.78
N ALA A 204 -2.72 25.45 3.02
CA ALA A 204 -1.52 24.62 3.20
C ALA A 204 -1.48 23.93 4.58
N GLY A 205 -1.97 24.59 5.63
CA GLY A 205 -1.94 24.06 6.99
C GLY A 205 -2.92 22.90 7.23
N MET A 206 -4.05 22.86 6.51
CA MET A 206 -5.05 21.79 6.69
C MET A 206 -4.51 20.38 6.38
N PRO A 207 -3.91 20.10 5.20
CA PRO A 207 -3.29 18.80 4.90
C PRO A 207 -2.27 18.35 5.95
N LEU A 208 -1.43 19.27 6.41
CA LEU A 208 -0.40 18.97 7.42
C LEU A 208 -1.02 18.64 8.76
N LEU A 209 -2.00 19.44 9.21
CA LEU A 209 -2.68 19.21 10.48
C LEU A 209 -3.39 17.85 10.49
N THR A 210 -4.09 17.49 9.41
CA THR A 210 -4.78 16.20 9.32
C THR A 210 -3.80 15.03 9.23
N ALA A 211 -2.69 15.20 8.52
CA ALA A 211 -1.66 14.16 8.43
C ALA A 211 -1.01 13.90 9.79
N ILE A 212 -0.64 14.96 10.53
CA ILE A 212 -0.07 14.84 11.89
C ILE A 212 -1.06 14.18 12.84
N LEU A 213 -2.33 14.58 12.83
CA LEU A 213 -3.35 13.98 13.69
C LEU A 213 -3.56 12.50 13.33
N GLY A 214 -3.69 12.18 12.04
CA GLY A 214 -3.85 10.81 11.56
C GLY A 214 -2.67 9.91 11.92
N VAL A 215 -1.45 10.42 11.77
CA VAL A 215 -0.21 9.72 12.17
C VAL A 215 -0.15 9.54 13.68
N GLY A 216 -0.47 10.57 14.47
CA GLY A 216 -0.52 10.48 15.92
C GLY A 216 -1.50 9.40 16.40
N VAL A 217 -2.69 9.33 15.82
CA VAL A 217 -3.65 8.25 16.09
C VAL A 217 -3.09 6.90 15.65
N SER A 218 -2.47 6.81 14.48
CA SER A 218 -1.93 5.55 13.94
C SER A 218 -0.83 5.00 14.84
N VAL A 219 0.16 5.82 15.22
CA VAL A 219 1.24 5.44 16.12
C VAL A 219 0.70 5.04 17.49
N ALA A 220 -0.25 5.80 18.05
CA ALA A 220 -0.87 5.45 19.32
C ALA A 220 -1.62 4.11 19.26
N LEU A 221 -2.32 3.82 18.17
CA LEU A 221 -2.97 2.52 17.97
C LEU A 221 -1.95 1.39 17.83
N VAL A 222 -0.83 1.60 17.12
CA VAL A 222 0.24 0.61 17.00
C VAL A 222 0.86 0.31 18.36
N TYR A 223 1.18 1.33 19.17
CA TYR A 223 1.67 1.12 20.53
C TYR A 223 0.64 0.48 21.46
N ALA A 224 -0.65 0.81 21.33
CA ALA A 224 -1.69 0.12 22.09
C ALA A 224 -1.80 -1.37 21.69
N ALA A 225 -1.59 -1.69 20.41
CA ALA A 225 -1.62 -3.05 19.90
C ALA A 225 -0.47 -3.94 20.43
N THR A 226 0.60 -3.35 20.97
CA THR A 226 1.71 -4.14 21.55
C THR A 226 1.31 -4.94 22.79
N SER A 227 0.17 -4.59 23.40
CA SER A 227 -0.43 -5.37 24.50
C SER A 227 -0.96 -6.75 24.09
N VAL A 228 -1.27 -6.95 22.80
CA VAL A 228 -1.92 -8.17 22.30
C VAL A 228 -1.10 -8.88 21.21
N ALA A 229 -0.13 -8.20 20.60
CA ALA A 229 0.73 -8.75 19.56
C ALA A 229 2.13 -8.15 19.65
N THR A 230 3.17 -8.91 19.29
CA THR A 230 4.52 -8.39 19.15
C THR A 230 4.63 -7.52 17.90
N VAL A 231 5.19 -6.32 18.05
CA VAL A 231 5.31 -5.34 16.96
C VAL A 231 6.74 -4.84 16.90
N SER A 232 7.37 -4.94 15.74
CA SER A 232 8.72 -4.39 15.51
C SER A 232 8.71 -2.86 15.60
N SER A 233 9.83 -2.31 16.06
CA SER A 233 10.08 -0.87 16.11
C SER A 233 10.03 -0.19 14.74
N THR A 234 10.22 -0.97 13.67
CA THR A 234 10.11 -0.51 12.28
C THR A 234 8.66 -0.19 11.89
N ALA A 235 7.67 -0.86 12.49
CA ALA A 235 6.26 -0.70 12.12
C ALA A 235 5.68 0.69 12.47
N PRO A 236 5.88 1.25 13.68
CA PRO A 236 5.54 2.64 13.97
C PRO A 236 6.20 3.65 13.01
N MET A 237 7.48 3.46 12.68
CA MET A 237 8.21 4.34 11.76
C MET A 237 7.64 4.30 10.35
N LEU A 238 7.28 3.11 9.84
CA LEU A 238 6.54 3.00 8.59
C LEU A 238 5.18 3.68 8.67
N ALA A 239 4.45 3.54 9.78
CA ALA A 239 3.15 4.19 9.95
C ALA A 239 3.29 5.73 9.91
N VAL A 240 4.34 6.29 10.50
CA VAL A 240 4.66 7.74 10.39
C VAL A 240 4.99 8.11 8.95
N MET A 241 5.96 7.42 8.35
CA MET A 241 6.49 7.74 7.03
C MET A 241 5.40 7.63 5.94
N LEU A 242 4.63 6.54 5.93
CA LEU A 242 3.53 6.32 5.00
C LEU A 242 2.31 7.18 5.34
N GLY A 243 1.96 7.30 6.62
CA GLY A 243 0.81 8.10 7.06
C GLY A 243 0.97 9.59 6.74
N LEU A 244 2.19 10.14 6.85
CA LEU A 244 2.48 11.51 6.43
C LEU A 244 2.39 11.65 4.91
N ALA A 245 3.07 10.79 4.15
CA ALA A 245 3.10 10.86 2.69
C ALA A 245 1.68 10.75 2.09
N VAL A 246 0.98 9.68 2.45
CA VAL A 246 -0.37 9.36 1.97
C VAL A 246 -1.40 10.35 2.50
N GLY A 247 -1.34 10.69 3.79
CA GLY A 247 -2.28 11.60 4.44
C GLY A 247 -2.24 13.01 3.86
N ILE A 248 -1.03 13.55 3.60
CA ILE A 248 -0.89 14.87 2.96
C ILE A 248 -1.42 14.83 1.53
N ASP A 249 -1.15 13.76 0.79
CA ASP A 249 -1.55 13.65 -0.61
C ASP A 249 -3.08 13.58 -0.77
N TYR A 250 -3.75 12.70 -0.02
CA TYR A 250 -5.20 12.57 -0.04
C TYR A 250 -5.90 13.86 0.36
N ALA A 251 -5.32 14.57 1.34
CA ALA A 251 -5.79 15.89 1.72
C ALA A 251 -5.64 16.92 0.60
N LEU A 252 -4.49 16.92 -0.09
CA LEU A 252 -4.21 17.81 -1.20
C LEU A 252 -5.18 17.58 -2.37
N PHE A 253 -5.49 16.33 -2.72
CA PHE A 253 -6.46 16.01 -3.78
C PHE A 253 -7.86 16.51 -3.44
N LEU A 254 -8.37 16.18 -2.25
CA LEU A 254 -9.70 16.57 -1.82
C LEU A 254 -9.83 18.10 -1.75
N LEU A 255 -8.83 18.78 -1.18
CA LEU A 255 -8.77 20.23 -1.09
C LEU A 255 -8.67 20.90 -2.46
N SER A 256 -7.86 20.35 -3.38
CA SER A 256 -7.76 20.88 -4.75
C SER A 256 -9.11 20.82 -5.45
N ARG A 257 -9.81 19.67 -5.36
CA ARG A 257 -11.14 19.48 -5.96
C ARG A 257 -12.17 20.46 -5.38
N HIS A 258 -12.21 20.61 -4.06
CA HIS A 258 -13.10 21.56 -3.39
C HIS A 258 -12.85 23.00 -3.84
N ARG A 259 -11.58 23.40 -4.00
CA ARG A 259 -11.21 24.76 -4.43
C ARG A 259 -11.55 25.02 -5.89
N ASP A 260 -11.39 24.04 -6.77
CA ASP A 260 -11.81 24.13 -8.17
C ASP A 260 -13.32 24.34 -8.26
N GLN A 261 -14.09 23.57 -7.49
CA GLN A 261 -15.55 23.70 -7.39
C GLN A 261 -16.00 25.06 -6.82
N LEU A 262 -15.31 25.59 -5.80
CA LEU A 262 -15.56 26.95 -5.29
C LEU A 262 -15.24 28.04 -6.34
N ALA A 263 -14.23 27.81 -7.19
CA ALA A 263 -13.90 28.74 -8.27
C ALA A 263 -14.97 28.77 -9.37
N GLU A 264 -15.67 27.65 -9.59
CA GLU A 264 -16.83 27.52 -10.46
C GLU A 264 -18.11 28.15 -9.87
N GLY A 265 -18.08 28.54 -8.59
CA GLY A 265 -19.16 29.28 -7.94
C GLY A 265 -20.11 28.43 -7.10
N LEU A 266 -19.79 27.15 -6.86
CA LEU A 266 -20.57 26.28 -5.98
C LEU A 266 -20.57 26.79 -4.53
N GLU A 267 -21.66 26.53 -3.81
CA GLU A 267 -21.73 26.78 -2.37
C GLU A 267 -20.78 25.87 -1.59
N VAL A 268 -20.29 26.32 -0.43
CA VAL A 268 -19.29 25.60 0.37
C VAL A 268 -19.75 24.19 0.74
N GLU A 269 -20.95 24.04 1.30
CA GLU A 269 -21.46 22.75 1.76
C GLU A 269 -21.62 21.77 0.58
N GLU A 270 -22.17 22.24 -0.53
CA GLU A 270 -22.36 21.43 -1.75
C GLU A 270 -21.02 21.05 -2.37
N SER A 271 -20.07 21.98 -2.41
CA SER A 271 -18.72 21.73 -2.90
C SER A 271 -18.01 20.68 -2.05
N ILE A 272 -18.08 20.76 -0.71
CA ILE A 272 -17.49 19.73 0.16
C ILE A 272 -18.13 18.36 -0.11
N ALA A 273 -19.46 18.29 -0.19
CA ALA A 273 -20.17 17.04 -0.45
C ALA A 273 -19.79 16.43 -1.82
N ARG A 274 -19.71 17.24 -2.88
CA ARG A 274 -19.27 16.78 -4.21
C ARG A 274 -17.79 16.38 -4.25
N ALA A 275 -16.91 17.12 -3.57
CA ALA A 275 -15.49 16.77 -3.47
C ALA A 275 -15.31 15.42 -2.78
N THR A 276 -15.96 15.19 -1.62
CA THR A 276 -15.93 13.89 -0.91
C THR A 276 -16.51 12.76 -1.75
N ALA A 277 -17.53 13.02 -2.56
CA ALA A 277 -18.15 12.01 -3.40
C ALA A 277 -17.33 11.57 -4.62
N THR A 278 -16.45 12.45 -5.12
CA THR A 278 -15.70 12.24 -6.37
C THR A 278 -14.21 12.03 -6.10
N ALA A 279 -13.53 12.99 -5.46
CA ALA A 279 -12.14 12.82 -5.06
C ALA A 279 -12.01 11.87 -3.85
N GLY A 280 -12.98 11.87 -2.94
CA GLY A 280 -12.97 10.94 -1.79
C GLY A 280 -13.18 9.48 -2.18
N SER A 281 -13.94 9.17 -3.24
CA SER A 281 -14.06 7.80 -3.75
C SER A 281 -12.74 7.32 -4.36
N ALA A 282 -12.05 8.19 -5.10
CA ALA A 282 -10.71 7.91 -5.61
C ALA A 282 -9.71 7.68 -4.47
N VAL A 283 -9.75 8.49 -3.41
CA VAL A 283 -8.92 8.33 -2.20
C VAL A 283 -9.17 7.00 -1.48
N ILE A 284 -10.43 6.56 -1.35
CA ILE A 284 -10.73 5.26 -0.74
C ILE A 284 -10.19 4.13 -1.60
N PHE A 285 -10.37 4.21 -2.92
CA PHE A 285 -9.87 3.18 -3.83
C PHE A 285 -8.35 3.07 -3.78
N ALA A 286 -7.68 4.21 -3.89
CA ALA A 286 -6.25 4.41 -3.71
C ALA A 286 -5.75 3.77 -2.40
N GLY A 287 -6.26 4.24 -1.27
CA GLY A 287 -5.85 3.74 0.04
C GLY A 287 -6.17 2.26 0.25
N LEU A 288 -7.27 1.75 -0.32
CA LEU A 288 -7.58 0.32 -0.27
C LEU A 288 -6.54 -0.50 -1.06
N THR A 289 -6.03 0.00 -2.19
CA THR A 289 -4.97 -0.69 -2.93
C THR A 289 -3.68 -0.80 -2.12
N VAL A 290 -3.29 0.29 -1.43
CA VAL A 290 -2.14 0.31 -0.51
C VAL A 290 -2.37 -0.66 0.65
N VAL A 291 -3.55 -0.64 1.27
CA VAL A 291 -3.93 -1.53 2.38
C VAL A 291 -3.83 -2.99 1.95
N ILE A 292 -4.38 -3.36 0.78
CA ILE A 292 -4.32 -4.75 0.32
C ILE A 292 -2.88 -5.16 -0.01
N ALA A 293 -2.07 -4.27 -0.60
CA ALA A 293 -0.67 -4.54 -0.89
C ALA A 293 0.14 -4.80 0.39
N LEU A 294 -0.11 -4.01 1.45
CA LEU A 294 0.52 -4.16 2.76
C LEU A 294 0.02 -5.42 3.50
N LEU A 295 -1.27 -5.74 3.43
CA LEU A 295 -1.81 -7.00 3.95
C LEU A 295 -1.30 -8.22 3.17
N GLY A 296 -0.88 -8.02 1.92
CA GLY A 296 -0.22 -9.03 1.10
C GLY A 296 1.07 -9.58 1.72
N LEU A 297 1.72 -8.86 2.65
CA LEU A 297 2.87 -9.37 3.40
C LEU A 297 2.55 -10.66 4.17
N PHE A 298 1.28 -10.92 4.49
CA PHE A 298 0.83 -12.20 5.05
C PHE A 298 1.22 -13.40 4.18
N VAL A 299 1.28 -13.22 2.85
CA VAL A 299 1.66 -14.28 1.90
C VAL A 299 3.12 -14.68 2.03
N ALA A 300 3.98 -13.84 2.61
CA ALA A 300 5.36 -14.21 2.89
C ALA A 300 5.47 -15.32 3.96
N GLY A 301 4.44 -15.51 4.80
CA GLY A 301 4.46 -16.55 5.85
C GLY A 301 5.30 -16.20 7.06
N ILE A 302 5.73 -14.94 7.20
CA ILE A 302 6.66 -14.49 8.22
C ILE A 302 5.92 -13.61 9.25
N PRO A 303 5.91 -13.99 10.54
CA PRO A 303 5.10 -13.31 11.56
C PRO A 303 5.38 -11.81 11.68
N PHE A 304 6.66 -11.41 11.78
CA PHE A 304 7.00 -10.00 11.98
C PHE A 304 6.66 -9.13 10.75
N LEU A 305 6.78 -9.68 9.53
CA LEU A 305 6.32 -8.98 8.31
C LEU A 305 4.81 -8.84 8.27
N THR A 306 4.09 -9.85 8.76
CA THR A 306 2.64 -9.81 8.86
C THR A 306 2.17 -8.72 9.83
N THR A 307 2.73 -8.68 11.04
CA THR A 307 2.34 -7.67 12.05
C THR A 307 2.70 -6.26 11.58
N MET A 308 3.86 -6.11 10.96
CA MET A 308 4.30 -4.86 10.34
C MET A 308 3.40 -4.41 9.19
N GLY A 309 3.02 -5.33 8.29
CA GLY A 309 2.08 -5.07 7.19
C GLY A 309 0.70 -4.65 7.70
N ILE A 310 0.18 -5.32 8.74
CA ILE A 310 -1.09 -4.97 9.38
C ILE A 310 -1.02 -3.59 10.04
N ALA A 311 0.06 -3.28 10.77
CA ALA A 311 0.25 -1.99 11.41
C ALA A 311 0.32 -0.85 10.39
N ALA A 312 1.11 -1.03 9.32
CA ALA A 312 1.22 -0.06 8.24
C ALA A 312 -0.11 0.11 7.49
N ALA A 313 -0.81 -0.99 7.19
CA ALA A 313 -2.15 -0.97 6.58
C ALA A 313 -3.17 -0.24 7.46
N GLY A 314 -3.13 -0.46 8.78
CA GLY A 314 -3.94 0.24 9.77
C GLY A 314 -3.68 1.76 9.73
N GLY A 315 -2.41 2.17 9.67
CA GLY A 315 -2.04 3.58 9.55
C GLY A 315 -2.59 4.24 8.27
N VAL A 316 -2.48 3.56 7.13
CA VAL A 316 -3.06 4.03 5.86
C VAL A 316 -4.59 4.08 5.92
N ALA A 317 -5.23 3.07 6.51
CA ALA A 317 -6.69 3.06 6.70
C ALA A 317 -7.15 4.25 7.57
N VAL A 318 -6.44 4.55 8.66
CA VAL A 318 -6.69 5.74 9.48
C VAL A 318 -6.54 7.00 8.65
N ALA A 319 -5.48 7.13 7.84
CA ALA A 319 -5.28 8.28 6.96
C ALA A 319 -6.43 8.48 5.96
N VAL A 320 -6.96 7.38 5.37
CA VAL A 320 -8.14 7.42 4.49
C VAL A 320 -9.40 7.88 5.23
N ILE A 321 -9.65 7.34 6.43
CA ILE A 321 -10.82 7.73 7.23
C ILE A 321 -10.72 9.20 7.64
N VAL A 322 -9.54 9.67 8.05
CA VAL A 322 -9.25 11.09 8.31
C VAL A 322 -9.54 11.92 7.06
N ALA A 323 -9.10 11.46 5.88
CA ALA A 323 -9.29 12.19 4.62
C ALA A 323 -10.76 12.38 4.26
N ILE A 324 -11.62 11.38 4.48
CA ILE A 324 -13.05 11.46 4.13
C ILE A 324 -13.94 12.01 5.25
N THR A 325 -13.42 12.21 6.47
CA THR A 325 -14.20 12.72 7.62
C THR A 325 -13.67 14.05 8.15
N LEU A 326 -12.44 14.08 8.65
CA LEU A 326 -11.85 15.26 9.29
C LEU A 326 -11.60 16.38 8.29
N ILE A 327 -11.13 16.05 7.08
CA ILE A 327 -10.85 17.08 6.07
C ILE A 327 -12.13 17.82 5.67
N PRO A 328 -13.25 17.16 5.29
CA PRO A 328 -14.53 17.85 5.07
C PRO A 328 -14.95 18.77 6.21
N ALA A 329 -14.74 18.37 7.47
CA ALA A 329 -15.04 19.21 8.64
C ALA A 329 -14.13 20.46 8.70
N LEU A 330 -12.83 20.32 8.47
CA LEU A 330 -11.88 21.44 8.43
C LEU A 330 -12.13 22.38 7.24
N LEU A 331 -12.47 21.83 6.07
CA LEU A 331 -12.90 22.61 4.90
C LEU A 331 -14.12 23.47 5.25
N ALA A 332 -15.08 22.93 5.99
CA ALA A 332 -16.26 23.66 6.42
C ALA A 332 -15.92 24.78 7.44
N PHE A 333 -14.90 24.63 8.28
CA PHE A 333 -14.40 25.72 9.14
C PHE A 333 -13.78 26.86 8.33
N ALA A 334 -13.00 26.52 7.31
CA ALA A 334 -12.35 27.52 6.45
C ALA A 334 -13.37 28.23 5.53
N GLY A 335 -14.38 27.51 5.05
CA GLY A 335 -15.50 28.02 4.26
C GLY A 335 -15.05 28.85 3.06
N GLU A 336 -15.66 30.02 2.88
CA GLU A 336 -15.39 30.93 1.75
C GLU A 336 -13.95 31.47 1.71
N ARG A 337 -13.18 31.35 2.80
CA ARG A 337 -11.76 31.76 2.82
C ARG A 337 -10.89 30.91 1.89
N LEU A 338 -11.37 29.73 1.49
CA LEU A 338 -10.69 28.86 0.52
C LEU A 338 -11.00 29.21 -0.93
N ARG A 339 -12.01 30.05 -1.19
CA ARG A 339 -12.38 30.44 -2.55
C ARG A 339 -11.17 31.10 -3.22
N PRO A 340 -10.66 30.54 -4.33
CA PRO A 340 -9.52 31.13 -5.01
C PRO A 340 -9.86 32.57 -5.44
N LYS A 341 -9.01 33.54 -5.08
CA LYS A 341 -9.19 34.92 -5.55
C LYS A 341 -9.17 34.91 -7.08
N LYS A 342 -10.21 35.46 -7.72
CA LYS A 342 -10.25 35.62 -9.20
C LYS A 342 -8.93 36.24 -9.66
N PRO A 343 -8.21 35.63 -10.61
CA PRO A 343 -6.88 36.10 -10.97
C PRO A 343 -6.95 37.54 -11.53
N ARG A 344 -6.46 38.50 -10.75
CA ARG A 344 -6.34 39.90 -11.16
C ARG A 344 -5.20 39.97 -12.19
N LYS A 345 -5.57 39.87 -13.47
CA LYS A 345 -4.76 39.77 -14.71
C LYS A 345 -4.48 38.34 -15.21
N ALA A 346 -5.25 37.91 -16.20
CA ALA A 346 -5.13 36.67 -17.00
C ALA A 346 -3.82 36.51 -17.83
N ARG A 347 -2.75 37.25 -17.50
CA ARG A 347 -1.48 37.27 -18.27
C ARG A 347 -0.38 36.39 -17.67
N LYS A 348 -0.47 35.95 -16.40
CA LYS A 348 0.53 35.05 -15.77
C LYS A 348 0.16 33.54 -15.84
N THR A 349 -1.11 33.17 -15.91
CA THR A 349 -1.57 31.77 -16.06
C THR A 349 -1.24 31.18 -17.43
N LYS A 350 -1.18 31.99 -18.49
CA LYS A 350 -0.76 31.56 -19.85
C LYS A 350 0.72 31.15 -19.96
N LYS A 351 1.58 31.38 -18.95
CA LYS A 351 2.99 30.93 -18.98
C LYS A 351 3.18 29.54 -18.36
N LYS A 352 2.46 29.21 -17.27
CA LYS A 352 2.60 27.91 -16.59
C LYS A 352 1.98 26.75 -17.38
N THR A 353 0.84 26.96 -18.04
CA THR A 353 0.27 25.95 -18.96
C THR A 353 1.19 25.61 -20.12
N ARG A 354 2.10 26.52 -20.53
CA ARG A 354 3.06 26.24 -21.61
C ARG A 354 4.09 25.17 -21.26
N PHE A 355 4.48 25.02 -19.99
CA PHE A 355 5.49 24.03 -19.63
C PHE A 355 4.91 22.61 -19.68
N SER A 356 3.80 22.36 -18.97
CA SER A 356 3.10 21.07 -19.01
C SER A 356 2.68 20.70 -20.44
N LEU A 357 2.15 21.66 -21.21
CA LEU A 357 1.84 21.43 -22.64
C LEU A 357 3.07 21.10 -23.47
N ARG A 358 4.20 21.79 -23.25
CA ARG A 358 5.45 21.49 -23.97
C ARG A 358 6.00 20.13 -23.59
N TRP A 359 5.93 19.76 -22.32
CA TRP A 359 6.40 18.47 -21.82
C TRP A 359 5.61 17.32 -22.45
N VAL A 360 4.28 17.38 -22.40
CA VAL A 360 3.42 16.36 -23.04
C VAL A 360 3.68 16.29 -24.53
N ARG A 361 3.71 17.44 -25.21
CA ARG A 361 3.98 17.47 -26.65
C ARG A 361 5.33 16.89 -26.99
N LEU A 362 6.36 17.13 -26.16
CA LEU A 362 7.67 16.53 -26.37
C LEU A 362 7.60 15.00 -26.17
N ALA A 363 6.93 14.53 -25.12
CA ALA A 363 6.74 13.12 -24.83
C ALA A 363 5.90 12.39 -25.89
N THR A 364 4.93 13.06 -26.51
CA THR A 364 4.02 12.48 -27.50
C THR A 364 4.42 12.76 -28.95
N LYS A 365 5.42 13.62 -29.22
CA LYS A 365 5.86 13.95 -30.59
C LYS A 365 6.43 12.74 -31.33
N SER A 366 7.22 11.92 -30.64
CA SER A 366 7.75 10.67 -31.19
C SER A 366 7.66 9.58 -30.12
N PRO A 367 6.47 8.96 -29.96
CA PRO A 367 6.20 8.03 -28.87
C PRO A 367 7.22 6.90 -28.78
N TRP A 368 7.63 6.31 -29.92
CA TRP A 368 8.60 5.22 -29.96
C TRP A 368 9.98 5.61 -29.44
N VAL A 369 10.47 6.82 -29.79
CA VAL A 369 11.77 7.31 -29.32
C VAL A 369 11.72 7.60 -27.82
N THR A 370 10.64 8.23 -27.35
CA THR A 370 10.45 8.50 -25.93
C THR A 370 10.35 7.21 -25.12
N ILE A 371 9.57 6.21 -25.58
CA ILE A 371 9.46 4.91 -24.93
C ILE A 371 10.83 4.23 -24.88
N GLY A 372 11.53 4.11 -26.02
CA GLY A 372 12.84 3.46 -26.09
C GLY A 372 13.89 4.13 -25.20
N LEU A 373 13.91 5.47 -25.16
CA LEU A 373 14.82 6.25 -24.32
C LEU A 373 14.54 6.03 -22.83
N ILE A 374 13.28 6.18 -22.39
CA ILE A 374 12.93 6.05 -20.98
C ILE A 374 13.11 4.61 -20.51
N VAL A 375 12.65 3.61 -21.27
CA VAL A 375 12.86 2.20 -20.94
C VAL A 375 14.34 1.88 -20.89
N GLY A 376 15.15 2.38 -21.83
CA GLY A 376 16.60 2.19 -21.83
C GLY A 376 17.28 2.81 -20.61
N VAL A 377 16.93 4.05 -20.25
CA VAL A 377 17.46 4.72 -19.05
C VAL A 377 17.09 3.98 -17.78
N LEU A 378 15.82 3.54 -17.65
CA LEU A 378 15.36 2.79 -16.47
C LEU A 378 15.98 1.39 -16.41
N ALA A 379 16.16 0.72 -17.55
CA ALA A 379 16.85 -0.56 -17.59
C ALA A 379 18.31 -0.44 -17.15
N ILE A 380 19.04 0.59 -17.62
CA ILE A 380 20.41 0.88 -17.18
C ILE A 380 20.44 1.20 -15.69
N ALA A 381 19.51 2.04 -15.20
CA ALA A 381 19.40 2.36 -13.79
C ALA A 381 19.06 1.14 -12.91
N SER A 382 18.47 0.10 -13.49
CA SER A 382 18.13 -1.16 -12.80
C SER A 382 19.31 -2.15 -12.76
N VAL A 383 20.37 -1.97 -13.56
CA VAL A 383 21.50 -2.92 -13.62
C VAL A 383 22.14 -3.17 -12.25
N PRO A 384 22.42 -2.15 -11.40
CA PRO A 384 23.01 -2.40 -10.09
C PRO A 384 22.11 -3.23 -9.16
N ALA A 385 20.82 -3.36 -9.44
CA ALA A 385 19.91 -4.19 -8.65
C ALA A 385 20.29 -5.67 -8.69
N LEU A 386 21.02 -6.11 -9.73
CA LEU A 386 21.53 -7.48 -9.83
C LEU A 386 22.59 -7.81 -8.77
N ASP A 387 23.28 -6.79 -8.26
CA ASP A 387 24.29 -6.92 -7.20
C ASP A 387 23.69 -6.67 -5.80
N LEU A 388 22.36 -6.59 -5.68
CA LEU A 388 21.71 -6.28 -4.41
C LEU A 388 21.87 -7.44 -3.43
N ARG A 389 22.66 -7.22 -2.38
CA ARG A 389 22.86 -8.17 -1.27
C ARG A 389 21.89 -7.88 -0.14
N LEU A 390 21.25 -8.92 0.38
CA LEU A 390 20.20 -8.84 1.38
C LEU A 390 20.65 -9.53 2.67
N ALA A 391 20.55 -8.84 3.80
CA ALA A 391 20.84 -9.42 5.11
C ALA A 391 20.11 -8.69 6.24
N LEU A 392 20.00 -9.32 7.42
CA LEU A 392 19.44 -8.68 8.62
C LEU A 392 20.47 -7.80 9.32
N PRO A 393 20.07 -6.63 9.88
CA PRO A 393 20.98 -5.73 10.59
C PRO A 393 21.51 -6.35 11.89
N ASP A 394 22.76 -6.03 12.20
CA ASP A 394 23.51 -6.38 13.40
C ASP A 394 24.10 -5.11 14.03
N ASN A 395 24.80 -5.26 15.15
CA ASN A 395 25.44 -4.14 15.87
C ASN A 395 26.46 -3.38 15.03
N GLY A 396 26.97 -3.98 13.94
CA GLY A 396 27.86 -3.30 13.00
C GLY A 396 27.14 -2.33 12.06
N THR A 397 25.81 -2.33 12.03
CA THR A 397 25.02 -1.36 11.26
C THR A 397 24.52 -0.18 12.10
N ASP A 398 24.74 -0.22 13.42
CA ASP A 398 24.37 0.87 14.33
C ASP A 398 25.21 2.15 14.07
N GLU A 399 24.73 3.28 14.61
CA GLU A 399 25.38 4.58 14.44
C GLU A 399 26.78 4.60 15.08
N ASP A 400 27.71 5.29 14.42
CA ASP A 400 29.09 5.45 14.90
C ASP A 400 29.10 6.13 16.28
N GLY A 401 29.86 5.57 17.21
CA GLY A 401 29.97 6.05 18.59
C GLY A 401 28.95 5.46 19.56
N THR A 402 28.01 4.63 19.12
CA THR A 402 27.19 3.82 20.04
C THR A 402 28.04 2.72 20.70
N PRO A 403 27.79 2.34 21.97
CA PRO A 403 28.57 1.30 22.64
C PRO A 403 28.58 -0.03 21.87
N ALA A 404 27.42 -0.43 21.34
CA ALA A 404 27.28 -1.64 20.52
C ALA A 404 28.17 -1.61 19.26
N ARG A 405 28.22 -0.48 18.55
CA ARG A 405 29.04 -0.30 17.35
C ARG A 405 30.54 -0.30 17.66
N VAL A 406 30.95 0.43 18.69
CA VAL A 406 32.37 0.52 19.09
C VAL A 406 32.90 -0.84 19.54
N ALA A 407 32.13 -1.58 20.34
CA ALA A 407 32.50 -2.94 20.75
C ALA A 407 32.54 -3.91 19.55
N TYR A 408 31.58 -3.82 18.62
CA TYR A 408 31.57 -4.63 17.40
C TYR A 408 32.83 -4.42 16.56
N ASP A 409 33.23 -3.17 16.35
CA ASP A 409 34.42 -2.83 15.57
C ASP A 409 35.70 -3.31 16.27
N ALA A 410 35.79 -3.15 17.60
CA ALA A 410 36.91 -3.66 18.39
C ALA A 410 37.03 -5.20 18.32
N VAL A 411 35.91 -5.92 18.38
CA VAL A 411 35.88 -7.39 18.21
C VAL A 411 36.33 -7.76 16.80
N ALA A 412 35.82 -7.09 15.77
CA ALA A 412 36.20 -7.34 14.38
C ALA A 412 37.69 -7.09 14.12
N GLU A 413 38.26 -6.02 14.71
CA GLU A 413 39.66 -5.64 14.57
C GLU A 413 40.62 -6.64 15.25
N HIS A 414 40.36 -7.00 16.51
CA HIS A 414 41.30 -7.80 17.30
C HIS A 414 41.10 -9.32 17.20
N PHE A 415 39.85 -9.77 17.01
CA PHE A 415 39.53 -11.20 16.94
C PHE A 415 39.23 -11.66 15.50
N GLY A 416 38.79 -10.75 14.64
CA GLY A 416 38.38 -11.00 13.27
C GLY A 416 36.86 -10.89 13.09
N PRO A 417 36.38 -10.63 11.86
CA PRO A 417 34.98 -10.27 11.61
C PRO A 417 33.97 -11.35 11.98
N GLY A 418 34.36 -12.64 11.92
CA GLY A 418 33.46 -13.75 12.25
C GLY A 418 33.15 -13.91 13.74
N PHE A 419 33.90 -13.28 14.64
CA PHE A 419 33.58 -13.29 16.08
C PHE A 419 32.29 -12.54 16.41
N ASN A 420 31.86 -11.64 15.54
CA ASN A 420 30.59 -10.94 15.66
C ASN A 420 29.38 -11.75 15.16
N GLY A 421 29.60 -12.93 14.57
CA GLY A 421 28.55 -13.79 14.04
C GLY A 421 28.86 -15.28 14.23
N PRO A 422 29.01 -15.77 15.48
CA PRO A 422 29.26 -17.17 15.73
C PRO A 422 28.04 -18.02 15.36
N LEU A 423 28.32 -19.19 14.81
CA LEU A 423 27.36 -20.25 14.56
C LEU A 423 27.38 -21.23 15.73
N VAL A 424 26.27 -21.91 15.98
CA VAL A 424 26.17 -22.96 16.99
C VAL A 424 25.71 -24.23 16.30
N VAL A 425 26.51 -25.29 16.39
CA VAL A 425 26.09 -26.63 15.99
C VAL A 425 25.62 -27.35 17.24
N THR A 426 24.37 -27.76 17.26
CA THR A 426 23.82 -28.61 18.33
C THR A 426 23.94 -30.07 17.91
N ALA A 427 24.13 -30.96 18.88
CA ALA A 427 24.10 -32.40 18.65
C ALA A 427 23.26 -33.09 19.72
N ASP A 428 22.33 -33.94 19.30
CA ASP A 428 21.57 -34.81 20.20
C ASP A 428 22.42 -36.00 20.62
N ILE A 429 22.85 -35.98 21.87
CA ILE A 429 23.72 -37.00 22.48
C ILE A 429 22.94 -37.87 23.48
N LEU A 430 21.60 -37.82 23.51
CA LEU A 430 20.77 -38.62 24.43
C LEU A 430 21.07 -40.12 24.39
N SER A 431 21.40 -40.64 23.20
CA SER A 431 21.60 -42.07 22.97
C SER A 431 23.06 -42.53 23.09
N THR A 432 24.00 -41.61 23.39
CA THR A 432 25.43 -41.96 23.44
C THR A 432 25.89 -42.37 24.83
N THR A 433 26.87 -43.26 24.85
CA THR A 433 27.62 -43.65 26.06
C THR A 433 28.91 -42.85 26.25
N ASP A 434 29.32 -42.04 25.27
CA ASP A 434 30.49 -41.15 25.35
C ASP A 434 30.18 -39.71 24.87
N PRO A 435 29.47 -38.91 25.69
CA PRO A 435 29.05 -37.56 25.31
C PRO A 435 30.23 -36.63 25.00
N VAL A 436 31.30 -36.71 25.80
CA VAL A 436 32.47 -35.83 25.67
C VAL A 436 33.31 -36.21 24.46
N GLY A 437 33.57 -37.51 24.25
CA GLY A 437 34.34 -37.98 23.10
C GLY A 437 33.67 -37.67 21.77
N ILE A 438 32.34 -37.86 21.67
CA ILE A 438 31.58 -37.50 20.46
C ILE A 438 31.61 -35.99 20.22
N THR A 439 31.37 -35.17 21.25
CA THR A 439 31.39 -33.71 21.12
C THR A 439 32.75 -33.21 20.62
N ASN A 440 33.84 -33.74 21.18
CA ASN A 440 35.19 -33.40 20.74
C ASN A 440 35.49 -33.90 19.31
N GLY A 441 35.01 -35.10 18.94
CA GLY A 441 35.15 -35.62 17.58
C GLY A 441 34.44 -34.78 16.53
N ILE A 442 33.21 -34.33 16.82
CA ILE A 442 32.46 -33.40 15.96
C ILE A 442 33.19 -32.07 15.86
N ALA A 443 33.66 -31.51 16.98
CA ALA A 443 34.44 -30.27 16.98
C ALA A 443 35.73 -30.38 16.14
N ASP A 444 36.44 -31.51 16.21
CA ASP A 444 37.66 -31.75 15.42
C ASP A 444 37.40 -31.89 13.91
N ASP A 445 36.25 -32.44 13.53
CA ASP A 445 35.83 -32.50 12.14
C ASP A 445 35.42 -31.10 11.64
N ILE A 446 34.66 -30.35 12.44
CA ILE A 446 34.26 -28.96 12.13
C ILE A 446 35.48 -28.04 11.97
N ARG A 447 36.51 -28.17 12.82
CA ARG A 447 37.77 -27.39 12.69
C ARG A 447 38.47 -27.55 11.34
N LYS A 448 38.22 -28.65 10.62
CA LYS A 448 38.82 -28.91 9.30
C LYS A 448 37.98 -28.36 8.15
N VAL A 449 36.77 -27.87 8.43
CA VAL A 449 35.86 -27.34 7.41
C VAL A 449 36.41 -26.00 6.90
N PRO A 450 36.56 -25.82 5.57
CA PRO A 450 36.95 -24.54 5.00
C PRO A 450 35.99 -23.41 5.40
N GLY A 451 36.53 -22.31 5.91
CA GLY A 451 35.76 -21.15 6.38
C GLY A 451 35.56 -21.11 7.90
N VAL A 452 35.93 -22.16 8.64
CA VAL A 452 35.97 -22.12 10.12
C VAL A 452 37.28 -21.49 10.57
N ALA A 453 37.20 -20.40 11.35
CA ALA A 453 38.37 -19.78 11.95
C ALA A 453 38.80 -20.53 13.21
N VAL A 454 37.87 -20.67 14.16
CA VAL A 454 38.09 -21.33 15.45
C VAL A 454 36.80 -21.97 15.98
N VAL A 455 36.97 -22.92 16.89
CA VAL A 455 35.88 -23.58 17.63
C VAL A 455 36.17 -23.33 19.13
N PRO A 456 35.73 -22.19 19.68
CA PRO A 456 36.16 -21.72 21.00
C PRO A 456 35.53 -22.52 22.16
N LEU A 457 34.38 -23.14 21.92
CA LEU A 457 33.65 -23.93 22.91
C LEU A 457 33.05 -25.18 22.25
N ALA A 458 33.27 -26.33 22.87
CA ALA A 458 32.62 -27.58 22.53
C ALA A 458 32.35 -28.36 23.82
N THR A 459 31.10 -28.41 24.27
CA THR A 459 30.75 -29.05 25.55
C THR A 459 29.36 -29.68 25.52
N PRO A 460 29.18 -30.86 26.15
CA PRO A 460 27.87 -31.35 26.56
C PRO A 460 27.22 -30.41 27.58
N ASN A 461 25.90 -30.41 27.63
CA ASN A 461 25.14 -29.77 28.69
C ASN A 461 25.25 -30.57 30.00
N PRO A 462 24.88 -29.97 31.15
CA PRO A 462 24.97 -30.64 32.46
C PRO A 462 24.16 -31.94 32.56
N LYS A 463 23.10 -32.10 31.74
CA LYS A 463 22.28 -33.31 31.68
C LYS A 463 22.89 -34.42 30.81
N GLY A 464 23.88 -34.09 29.97
CA GLY A 464 24.49 -35.01 29.02
C GLY A 464 23.57 -35.46 27.88
N ASP A 465 22.51 -34.69 27.59
CA ASP A 465 21.53 -35.01 26.54
C ASP A 465 21.75 -34.21 25.24
N THR A 466 22.37 -33.04 25.34
CA THR A 466 22.61 -32.14 24.21
C THR A 466 24.03 -31.58 24.28
N ALA A 467 24.75 -31.57 23.16
CA ALA A 467 26.04 -30.91 23.04
C ALA A 467 25.95 -29.65 22.18
N ILE A 468 26.77 -28.66 22.52
CA ILE A 468 26.95 -27.44 21.74
C ILE A 468 28.39 -27.37 21.25
N ILE A 469 28.53 -26.97 19.99
CA ILE A 469 29.80 -26.65 19.37
C ILE A 469 29.67 -25.25 18.78
N GLN A 470 30.34 -24.27 19.39
CA GLN A 470 30.38 -22.91 18.88
C GLN A 470 31.41 -22.83 17.76
N VAL A 471 31.03 -22.27 16.63
CA VAL A 471 31.86 -22.18 15.43
C VAL A 471 31.99 -20.73 15.04
N VAL A 472 33.21 -20.22 14.98
CA VAL A 472 33.48 -18.86 14.55
C VAL A 472 33.93 -18.90 13.09
N PRO A 473 33.19 -18.27 12.15
CA PRO A 473 33.60 -18.20 10.75
C PRO A 473 34.86 -17.33 10.56
N THR A 474 35.52 -17.45 9.41
CA THR A 474 36.60 -16.53 9.01
C THR A 474 36.11 -15.16 8.57
N THR A 475 34.86 -15.07 8.14
CA THR A 475 34.21 -13.91 7.52
C THR A 475 33.04 -13.43 8.39
N GLY A 476 32.52 -12.23 8.14
CA GLY A 476 31.42 -11.67 8.92
C GLY A 476 30.07 -12.33 8.58
N ALA A 477 29.05 -12.02 9.38
CA ALA A 477 27.68 -12.54 9.20
C ALA A 477 27.00 -12.14 7.87
N TYR A 478 27.57 -11.18 7.13
CA TYR A 478 27.05 -10.65 5.86
C TYR A 478 27.77 -11.16 4.62
N ASP A 479 28.85 -11.90 4.81
CA ASP A 479 29.67 -12.38 3.72
C ASP A 479 29.08 -13.69 3.18
N GLU A 480 28.98 -13.79 1.86
CA GLU A 480 28.52 -14.98 1.13
C GLU A 480 29.31 -16.25 1.52
N ALA A 481 30.59 -16.10 1.88
CA ALA A 481 31.42 -17.20 2.38
C ALA A 481 30.92 -17.80 3.71
N THR A 482 30.22 -17.02 4.52
CA THR A 482 29.58 -17.45 5.77
C THR A 482 28.28 -18.19 5.49
N ASP A 483 27.48 -17.75 4.52
CA ASP A 483 26.29 -18.45 4.04
C ASP A 483 26.65 -19.84 3.52
N ASP A 484 27.67 -19.90 2.65
CA ASP A 484 28.23 -21.15 2.16
C ASP A 484 28.76 -22.04 3.29
N LEU A 485 29.30 -21.46 4.37
CA LEU A 485 29.77 -22.21 5.53
C LEU A 485 28.60 -22.85 6.28
N VAL A 486 27.50 -22.13 6.47
CA VAL A 486 26.29 -22.68 7.10
C VAL A 486 25.74 -23.83 6.27
N GLU A 487 25.61 -23.67 4.95
CA GLU A 487 25.17 -24.76 4.05
C GLU A 487 26.12 -25.95 4.10
N ARG A 488 27.44 -25.72 4.10
CA ARG A 488 28.44 -26.80 4.26
C ARG A 488 28.25 -27.54 5.58
N LEU A 489 28.11 -26.83 6.70
CA LEU A 489 27.90 -27.46 8.01
C LEU A 489 26.59 -28.26 8.06
N ARG A 490 25.51 -27.75 7.46
CA ARG A 490 24.23 -28.49 7.33
C ARG A 490 24.37 -29.75 6.48
N SER A 491 25.10 -29.67 5.37
CA SER A 491 25.33 -30.83 4.50
C SER A 491 26.09 -31.98 5.17
N MET A 492 26.80 -31.68 6.28
CA MET A 492 27.52 -32.67 7.07
C MET A 492 26.63 -33.44 8.07
N GLU A 493 25.36 -33.07 8.25
CA GLU A 493 24.44 -33.77 9.17
C GLU A 493 24.40 -35.28 8.89
N GLY A 494 24.30 -35.67 7.61
CA GLY A 494 24.31 -37.08 7.22
C GLY A 494 25.62 -37.79 7.59
N GLN A 495 26.76 -37.11 7.43
CA GLN A 495 28.07 -37.64 7.80
C GLN A 495 28.21 -37.82 9.32
N PHE A 496 27.73 -36.86 10.11
CA PHE A 496 27.75 -36.95 11.57
C PHE A 496 26.82 -38.04 12.08
N LYS A 497 25.64 -38.20 11.46
CA LYS A 497 24.71 -39.28 11.75
C LYS A 497 25.31 -40.66 11.45
N ASP A 498 25.98 -40.82 10.31
CA ASP A 498 26.60 -42.09 9.93
C ASP A 498 27.82 -42.43 10.79
N ARG A 499 28.64 -41.44 11.15
CA ARG A 499 29.91 -41.64 11.87
C ARG A 499 29.75 -41.72 13.38
N TYR A 500 28.91 -40.87 13.96
CA TYR A 500 28.75 -40.71 15.40
C TYR A 500 27.37 -41.15 15.91
N GLY A 501 26.40 -41.42 15.03
CA GLY A 501 25.06 -41.86 15.42
C GLY A 501 24.17 -40.75 15.99
N VAL A 502 24.57 -39.48 15.85
CA VAL A 502 23.87 -38.33 16.43
C VAL A 502 23.29 -37.42 15.35
N GLN A 503 22.12 -36.83 15.63
CA GLN A 503 21.56 -35.79 14.78
C GLN A 503 22.15 -34.44 15.18
N THR A 504 22.47 -33.62 14.19
CA THR A 504 23.05 -32.29 14.39
C THR A 504 22.21 -31.24 13.68
N ALA A 505 22.10 -30.04 14.25
CA ALA A 505 21.46 -28.91 13.59
C ALA A 505 22.34 -27.68 13.69
N VAL A 506 22.28 -26.81 12.68
CA VAL A 506 23.04 -25.55 12.66
C VAL A 506 22.12 -24.39 13.04
N THR A 507 22.48 -23.69 14.10
CA THR A 507 21.73 -22.57 14.68
C THR A 507 22.67 -21.43 15.09
N GLY A 508 22.16 -20.49 15.89
CA GLY A 508 22.79 -19.21 16.22
C GLY A 508 22.14 -18.06 15.44
N PHE A 509 22.29 -16.83 15.94
CA PHE A 509 21.66 -15.65 15.36
C PHE A 509 22.02 -15.44 13.89
N THR A 510 23.26 -15.73 13.48
CA THR A 510 23.69 -15.65 12.09
C THR A 510 22.99 -16.70 11.22
N ALA A 511 22.91 -17.97 11.65
CA ALA A 511 22.19 -19.01 10.91
C ALA A 511 20.69 -18.70 10.80
N VAL A 512 20.08 -18.20 11.88
CA VAL A 512 18.68 -17.71 11.85
C VAL A 512 18.54 -16.55 10.85
N GLY A 513 19.45 -15.59 10.84
CA GLY A 513 19.41 -14.48 9.89
C GLY A 513 19.56 -14.89 8.43
N ILE A 514 20.35 -15.93 8.15
CA ILE A 514 20.50 -16.53 6.82
C ILE A 514 19.21 -17.22 6.39
N ASP A 515 18.60 -18.03 7.27
CA ASP A 515 17.31 -18.69 7.00
C ASP A 515 16.21 -17.65 6.75
N VAL A 516 16.22 -16.57 7.54
CA VAL A 516 15.31 -15.44 7.34
C VAL A 516 15.51 -14.81 5.98
N SER A 517 16.74 -14.46 5.62
CA SER A 517 17.02 -13.81 4.34
C SER A 517 16.66 -14.70 3.15
N THR A 518 16.90 -16.00 3.25
CA THR A 518 16.54 -17.00 2.23
C THR A 518 15.02 -17.11 2.07
N GLN A 519 14.28 -17.26 3.17
CA GLN A 519 12.82 -17.36 3.10
C GLN A 519 12.18 -16.07 2.57
N LEU A 520 12.71 -14.90 2.92
CA LEU A 520 12.28 -13.63 2.36
C LEU A 520 12.54 -13.56 0.85
N GLY A 521 13.71 -14.00 0.41
CA GLY A 521 14.08 -14.11 -1.01
C GLY A 521 13.10 -14.98 -1.79
N ASP A 522 12.80 -16.17 -1.27
CA ASP A 522 11.85 -17.11 -1.87
C ASP A 522 10.42 -16.56 -1.89
N ALA A 523 10.06 -15.71 -0.93
CA ALA A 523 8.76 -15.05 -0.86
C ALA A 523 8.61 -13.87 -1.85
N LEU A 524 9.70 -13.34 -2.42
CA LEU A 524 9.66 -12.18 -3.33
C LEU A 524 8.81 -12.43 -4.58
N LEU A 525 9.02 -13.57 -5.22
CA LEU A 525 8.30 -13.94 -6.45
C LEU A 525 6.79 -14.16 -6.20
N PRO A 526 6.34 -15.00 -5.25
CA PRO A 526 4.92 -15.18 -4.98
C PRO A 526 4.25 -13.88 -4.51
N PHE A 527 4.91 -13.07 -3.69
CA PHE A 527 4.41 -11.76 -3.29
C PHE A 527 4.30 -10.81 -4.49
N GLY A 528 5.32 -10.75 -5.35
CA GLY A 528 5.31 -9.97 -6.58
C GLY A 528 4.17 -10.37 -7.50
N ILE A 529 3.95 -11.67 -7.72
CA ILE A 529 2.82 -12.20 -8.51
C ILE A 529 1.48 -11.78 -7.91
N LEU A 530 1.34 -11.83 -6.58
CA LEU A 530 0.13 -11.40 -5.90
C LEU A 530 -0.15 -9.91 -6.13
N VAL A 531 0.83 -9.04 -5.86
CA VAL A 531 0.69 -7.59 -5.97
C VAL A 531 0.43 -7.18 -7.42
N VAL A 532 1.23 -7.69 -8.35
CA VAL A 532 1.08 -7.46 -9.80
C VAL A 532 -0.25 -8.01 -10.31
N GLY A 533 -0.63 -9.23 -9.93
CA GLY A 533 -1.87 -9.87 -10.35
C GLY A 533 -3.09 -9.11 -9.84
N LEU A 534 -3.09 -8.75 -8.55
CA LEU A 534 -4.14 -7.94 -7.94
C LEU A 534 -4.23 -6.56 -8.61
N SER A 535 -3.08 -5.95 -8.95
CA SER A 535 -3.06 -4.69 -9.68
C SER A 535 -3.79 -4.81 -11.01
N LEU A 536 -3.46 -5.80 -11.82
CA LEU A 536 -4.04 -5.99 -13.14
C LEU A 536 -5.55 -6.14 -13.03
N VAL A 537 -6.04 -6.89 -12.03
CA VAL A 537 -7.47 -7.05 -11.77
C VAL A 537 -8.14 -5.75 -11.35
N LEU A 538 -7.56 -5.04 -10.37
CA LEU A 538 -8.12 -3.78 -9.84
C LEU A 538 -8.17 -2.68 -10.91
N LEU A 539 -7.07 -2.46 -11.64
CA LEU A 539 -7.06 -1.48 -12.73
C LEU A 539 -7.97 -1.89 -13.89
N ALA A 540 -8.02 -3.18 -14.23
CA ALA A 540 -8.90 -3.64 -15.32
C ALA A 540 -10.36 -3.36 -14.97
N MET A 541 -10.73 -3.51 -13.70
CA MET A 541 -12.06 -3.18 -13.19
C MET A 541 -12.37 -1.68 -13.30
N VAL A 542 -11.42 -0.80 -12.94
CA VAL A 542 -11.61 0.67 -12.97
C VAL A 542 -11.61 1.22 -14.40
N PHE A 543 -10.57 0.92 -15.18
CA PHE A 543 -10.41 1.49 -16.52
C PHE A 543 -11.25 0.79 -17.58
N ARG A 544 -11.79 -0.40 -17.26
CA ARG A 544 -12.39 -1.30 -18.24
C ARG A 544 -11.51 -1.39 -19.49
N SER A 545 -10.23 -1.68 -19.27
CA SER A 545 -9.23 -1.86 -20.32
C SER A 545 -8.22 -2.90 -19.86
N ILE A 546 -7.63 -3.65 -20.80
CA ILE A 546 -6.53 -4.60 -20.52
C ILE A 546 -5.16 -3.92 -20.73
N LEU A 547 -5.05 -3.05 -21.74
CA LEU A 547 -3.77 -2.43 -22.09
C LEU A 547 -3.35 -1.35 -21.09
N VAL A 548 -4.32 -0.63 -20.51
CA VAL A 548 -4.06 0.40 -19.50
C VAL A 548 -3.46 -0.19 -18.21
N PRO A 549 -4.01 -1.28 -17.63
CA PRO A 549 -3.36 -2.01 -16.54
C PRO A 549 -1.98 -2.51 -16.94
N LEU A 550 -1.86 -3.22 -18.07
CA LEU A 550 -0.61 -3.87 -18.45
C LEU A 550 0.56 -2.88 -18.57
N LYS A 551 0.32 -1.72 -19.21
CA LYS A 551 1.35 -0.68 -19.32
C LYS A 551 1.64 0.04 -18.01
N ALA A 552 0.65 0.18 -17.12
CA ALA A 552 0.87 0.74 -15.78
C ALA A 552 1.75 -0.19 -14.94
N THR A 553 1.42 -1.48 -14.94
CA THR A 553 2.21 -2.52 -14.26
C THR A 553 3.63 -2.61 -14.81
N PHE A 554 3.82 -2.53 -16.13
CA PHE A 554 5.15 -2.51 -16.73
C PHE A 554 5.97 -1.29 -16.30
N GLY A 555 5.35 -0.10 -16.31
CA GLY A 555 5.99 1.13 -15.81
C GLY A 555 6.38 1.02 -14.33
N TYR A 556 5.49 0.48 -13.51
CA TYR A 556 5.74 0.22 -12.09
C TYR A 556 6.93 -0.74 -11.86
N LEU A 557 7.01 -1.85 -12.60
CA LEU A 557 8.15 -2.78 -12.50
C LEU A 557 9.48 -2.10 -12.86
N LEU A 558 9.50 -1.21 -13.85
CA LEU A 558 10.68 -0.40 -14.18
C LEU A 558 11.04 0.58 -13.06
N SER A 559 10.05 1.18 -12.40
CA SER A 559 10.28 2.06 -11.25
C SER A 559 10.90 1.32 -10.07
N ILE A 560 10.42 0.11 -9.77
CA ILE A 560 11.01 -0.75 -8.73
C ILE A 560 12.44 -1.13 -9.09
N GLY A 561 12.67 -1.59 -10.32
CA GLY A 561 14.01 -1.96 -10.78
C GLY A 561 15.00 -0.80 -10.62
N ALA A 562 14.60 0.42 -11.03
CA ALA A 562 15.42 1.61 -10.86
C ALA A 562 15.63 2.00 -9.39
N ALA A 563 14.62 1.80 -8.53
CA ALA A 563 14.75 2.04 -7.10
C ALA A 563 15.71 1.03 -6.43
N PHE A 564 15.61 -0.26 -6.73
CA PHE A 564 16.58 -1.27 -6.28
C PHE A 564 17.98 -0.99 -6.81
N GLY A 565 18.10 -0.59 -8.08
CA GLY A 565 19.39 -0.24 -8.65
C GLY A 565 20.02 0.98 -7.99
N ALA A 566 19.23 2.02 -7.69
CA ALA A 566 19.72 3.17 -6.94
C ALA A 566 20.11 2.80 -5.50
N THR A 567 19.31 1.96 -4.82
CA THR A 567 19.63 1.50 -3.46
C THR A 567 20.89 0.64 -3.45
N SER A 568 21.05 -0.28 -4.39
CA SER A 568 22.28 -1.08 -4.52
C SER A 568 23.49 -0.20 -4.84
N PHE A 569 23.35 0.77 -5.75
CA PHE A 569 24.42 1.71 -6.09
C PHE A 569 24.90 2.53 -4.88
N VAL A 570 23.99 2.96 -4.01
CA VAL A 570 24.32 3.79 -2.84
C VAL A 570 24.74 2.96 -1.62
N PHE A 571 23.92 2.00 -1.22
CA PHE A 571 24.10 1.24 0.03
C PHE A 571 24.89 -0.05 -0.18
N GLY A 572 24.78 -0.68 -1.35
CA GLY A 572 25.56 -1.88 -1.69
C GLY A 572 26.98 -1.53 -2.10
N GLN A 573 27.13 -0.71 -3.15
CA GLN A 573 28.42 -0.37 -3.76
C GLN A 573 29.11 0.84 -3.10
N GLY A 574 28.41 1.59 -2.25
CA GLY A 574 28.96 2.70 -1.47
C GLY A 574 29.12 4.03 -2.23
N HIS A 575 28.55 4.16 -3.43
CA HIS A 575 28.60 5.44 -4.14
C HIS A 575 27.70 6.47 -3.43
N LEU A 576 28.20 7.70 -3.19
CA LEU A 576 27.49 8.74 -2.42
C LEU A 576 27.20 8.39 -0.94
N ALA A 577 27.77 7.29 -0.42
CA ALA A 577 27.55 6.85 0.97
C ALA A 577 27.94 7.93 2.00
N GLU A 578 29.12 8.53 1.86
CA GLU A 578 29.60 9.60 2.77
C GLU A 578 28.70 10.84 2.74
N ALA A 579 28.24 11.25 1.55
CA ALA A 579 27.38 12.43 1.39
C ALA A 579 25.99 12.25 2.01
N LEU A 580 25.53 11.00 2.11
CA LEU A 580 24.25 10.63 2.71
C LEU A 580 24.41 10.18 4.17
N GLY A 581 25.61 10.17 4.73
CA GLY A 581 25.89 9.71 6.10
C GLY A 581 25.61 8.21 6.29
N VAL A 582 25.93 7.38 5.30
CA VAL A 582 25.82 5.92 5.39
C VAL A 582 27.06 5.38 6.10
N THR A 583 26.87 4.79 7.28
CA THR A 583 27.95 4.30 8.16
C THR A 583 28.59 3.00 7.66
N ARG A 584 27.77 2.08 7.12
CA ARG A 584 28.23 0.81 6.55
C ARG A 584 27.58 0.52 5.21
N THR A 585 28.39 0.01 4.27
CA THR A 585 27.96 -0.38 2.92
C THR A 585 28.21 -1.86 2.71
N GLY A 586 27.50 -2.48 1.77
CA GLY A 586 27.73 -3.88 1.35
C GLY A 586 26.48 -4.77 1.38
N SER A 587 25.57 -4.56 2.32
CA SER A 587 24.30 -5.30 2.40
C SER A 587 23.15 -4.37 2.75
N VAL A 588 21.97 -4.70 2.24
CA VAL A 588 20.72 -3.97 2.45
C VAL A 588 19.76 -4.87 3.23
N ILE A 589 18.84 -4.27 3.99
CA ILE A 589 17.92 -5.04 4.83
C ILE A 589 17.03 -6.02 4.03
N SER A 590 16.96 -7.27 4.46
CA SER A 590 16.35 -8.38 3.69
C SER A 590 14.89 -8.17 3.29
N PHE A 591 14.10 -7.44 4.07
CA PHE A 591 12.69 -7.16 3.76
C PHE A 591 12.42 -5.88 2.97
N LEU A 592 13.46 -5.10 2.65
CA LEU A 592 13.31 -3.91 1.82
C LEU A 592 12.58 -4.22 0.50
N PRO A 593 12.90 -5.30 -0.24
CA PRO A 593 12.24 -5.55 -1.51
C PRO A 593 10.74 -5.81 -1.41
N ILE A 594 10.31 -6.56 -0.39
CA ILE A 594 8.89 -6.84 -0.13
C ILE A 594 8.16 -5.53 0.19
N ILE A 595 8.69 -4.73 1.12
CA ILE A 595 8.09 -3.46 1.51
C ILE A 595 8.04 -2.50 0.32
N LEU A 596 9.16 -2.35 -0.40
CA LEU A 596 9.25 -1.43 -1.53
C LEU A 596 8.23 -1.81 -2.60
N MET A 597 8.14 -3.09 -2.97
CA MET A 597 7.15 -3.55 -3.93
C MET A 597 5.72 -3.22 -3.46
N GLY A 598 5.33 -3.60 -2.25
CA GLY A 598 3.98 -3.38 -1.75
C GLY A 598 3.61 -1.91 -1.60
N VAL A 599 4.49 -1.11 -0.99
CA VAL A 599 4.27 0.32 -0.74
C VAL A 599 4.28 1.12 -2.03
N LEU A 600 5.34 0.97 -2.83
CA LEU A 600 5.49 1.74 -4.07
C LEU A 600 4.34 1.41 -5.02
N PHE A 601 3.87 0.17 -5.03
CA PHE A 601 2.69 -0.22 -5.78
C PHE A 601 1.48 0.63 -5.39
N GLY A 602 1.12 0.62 -4.10
CA GLY A 602 -0.02 1.37 -3.61
C GLY A 602 0.09 2.88 -3.93
N LEU A 603 1.25 3.48 -3.65
CA LEU A 603 1.50 4.91 -3.90
C LEU A 603 1.50 5.26 -5.40
N ALA A 604 2.03 4.37 -6.22
CA ALA A 604 2.03 4.50 -7.67
C ALA A 604 0.59 4.57 -8.19
N MET A 605 -0.28 3.67 -7.74
CA MET A 605 -1.56 3.50 -8.43
C MET A 605 -2.46 4.74 -8.43
N ASP A 606 -2.38 5.54 -7.40
CA ASP A 606 -3.25 6.68 -7.16
C ASP A 606 -3.18 7.70 -8.30
N TYR A 607 -1.96 8.04 -8.75
CA TYR A 607 -1.76 8.98 -9.85
C TYR A 607 -2.09 8.40 -11.21
N GLU A 608 -1.94 7.08 -11.38
CA GLU A 608 -2.33 6.41 -12.62
C GLU A 608 -3.81 6.65 -12.80
N VAL A 609 -4.55 6.43 -11.71
CA VAL A 609 -5.98 6.58 -11.74
C VAL A 609 -6.35 8.00 -12.05
N PHE A 610 -5.84 8.99 -11.31
CA PHE A 610 -6.17 10.39 -11.55
C PHE A 610 -5.80 10.90 -12.96
N LEU A 611 -4.61 10.58 -13.45
CA LEU A 611 -4.15 11.06 -14.76
C LEU A 611 -4.93 10.38 -15.89
N VAL A 612 -5.02 9.04 -15.87
CA VAL A 612 -5.63 8.28 -16.95
C VAL A 612 -7.14 8.46 -16.97
N SER A 613 -7.78 8.56 -15.81
CA SER A 613 -9.22 8.89 -15.70
C SER A 613 -9.55 10.22 -16.35
N ARG A 614 -8.80 11.28 -16.06
CA ARG A 614 -8.99 12.60 -16.71
C ARG A 614 -8.81 12.54 -18.22
N ILE A 615 -7.82 11.78 -18.69
CA ILE A 615 -7.61 11.58 -20.14
C ILE A 615 -8.79 10.80 -20.74
N ARG A 616 -9.31 9.80 -20.03
CA ARG A 616 -10.46 9.00 -20.46
C ARG A 616 -11.74 9.84 -20.52
N GLU A 617 -12.00 10.68 -19.52
CA GLU A 617 -13.13 11.62 -19.45
C GLU A 617 -13.18 12.48 -20.72
N ASP A 618 -12.07 13.15 -21.06
CA ASP A 618 -11.98 13.97 -22.26
C ASP A 618 -12.12 13.15 -23.55
N TYR A 619 -11.55 11.94 -23.59
CA TYR A 619 -11.64 11.04 -24.74
C TYR A 619 -13.06 10.55 -25.00
N VAL A 620 -13.81 10.16 -23.97
CA VAL A 620 -15.19 9.69 -24.09
C VAL A 620 -16.11 10.80 -24.62
N HIS A 621 -15.86 12.06 -24.23
CA HIS A 621 -16.66 13.19 -24.70
C HIS A 621 -16.29 13.68 -26.11
N HIS A 622 -15.02 13.64 -26.50
CA HIS A 622 -14.55 14.29 -27.74
C HIS A 622 -14.04 13.33 -28.83
N GLY A 623 -13.74 12.07 -28.49
CA GLY A 623 -13.24 11.04 -29.43
C GLY A 623 -11.80 11.21 -29.93
N ASP A 624 -11.12 12.32 -29.63
CA ASP A 624 -9.74 12.60 -30.04
C ASP A 624 -8.74 12.22 -28.92
N ALA A 625 -8.00 11.12 -29.13
CA ALA A 625 -7.05 10.60 -28.16
C ALA A 625 -5.88 11.54 -27.89
N HIS A 626 -5.32 12.21 -28.90
CA HIS A 626 -4.17 13.09 -28.71
C HIS A 626 -4.55 14.35 -27.95
N LYS A 627 -5.70 14.95 -28.31
CA LYS A 627 -6.20 16.13 -27.62
C LYS A 627 -6.58 15.82 -26.18
N ALA A 628 -7.22 14.68 -25.93
CA ALA A 628 -7.56 14.22 -24.58
C ALA A 628 -6.33 14.00 -23.70
N ILE A 629 -5.24 13.47 -24.25
CA ILE A 629 -3.95 13.35 -23.53
C ILE A 629 -3.42 14.75 -23.17
N GLU A 630 -3.44 15.72 -24.08
CA GLU A 630 -2.96 17.08 -23.79
C GLU A 630 -3.80 17.79 -22.73
N THR A 631 -5.13 17.79 -22.87
CA THR A 631 -6.04 18.51 -21.97
C THR A 631 -6.13 17.84 -20.60
N GLY A 632 -6.29 16.52 -20.57
CA GLY A 632 -6.29 15.71 -19.36
C GLY A 632 -5.00 15.88 -18.57
N PHE A 633 -3.84 15.77 -19.22
CA PHE A 633 -2.54 15.94 -18.56
C PHE A 633 -2.36 17.35 -17.98
N VAL A 634 -2.67 18.40 -18.73
CA VAL A 634 -2.43 19.77 -18.26
C VAL A 634 -3.24 20.07 -16.99
N SER A 635 -4.47 19.57 -16.93
CA SER A 635 -5.33 19.72 -15.76
C SER A 635 -4.77 18.97 -14.54
N ALA A 636 -4.30 17.73 -14.73
CA ALA A 636 -3.82 16.86 -13.65
C ALA A 636 -2.39 17.20 -13.18
N SER A 637 -1.51 17.60 -14.10
CA SER A 637 -0.05 17.71 -13.88
C SER A 637 0.34 18.57 -12.68
N ARG A 638 -0.39 19.65 -12.39
CA ARG A 638 -0.07 20.54 -11.28
C ARG A 638 -0.23 19.87 -9.92
N VAL A 639 -1.29 19.09 -9.76
CA VAL A 639 -1.61 18.39 -8.52
C VAL A 639 -0.66 17.21 -8.36
N VAL A 640 -0.46 16.44 -9.43
CA VAL A 640 0.47 15.29 -9.44
C VAL A 640 1.91 15.71 -9.16
N THR A 641 2.43 16.78 -9.79
CA THR A 641 3.79 17.27 -9.49
C THR A 641 3.92 17.73 -8.05
N ALA A 642 2.90 18.41 -7.50
CA ALA A 642 2.94 18.86 -6.11
C ALA A 642 3.01 17.67 -5.14
N ALA A 643 2.13 16.69 -5.34
CA ALA A 643 2.09 15.48 -4.55
C ALA A 643 3.41 14.69 -4.63
N ALA A 644 3.94 14.49 -5.84
CA ALA A 644 5.21 13.81 -6.06
C ALA A 644 6.39 14.50 -5.34
N VAL A 645 6.47 15.84 -5.41
CA VAL A 645 7.53 16.59 -4.71
C VAL A 645 7.37 16.53 -3.19
N ILE A 646 6.12 16.54 -2.69
CA ILE A 646 5.84 16.40 -1.25
C ILE A 646 6.29 15.01 -0.76
N MET A 647 5.85 13.93 -1.42
CA MET A 647 6.24 12.58 -1.02
C MET A 647 7.75 12.38 -1.12
N LEU A 648 8.38 12.85 -2.20
CA LEU A 648 9.83 12.84 -2.35
C LEU A 648 10.51 13.56 -1.17
N GLY A 649 10.02 14.74 -0.78
CA GLY A 649 10.54 15.50 0.35
C GLY A 649 10.33 14.82 1.71
N VAL A 650 9.17 14.19 1.92
CA VAL A 650 8.86 13.44 3.15
C VAL A 650 9.77 12.22 3.27
N PHE A 651 9.86 11.38 2.24
CA PHE A 651 10.74 10.22 2.27
C PHE A 651 12.23 10.61 2.35
N ALA A 652 12.67 11.63 1.60
CA ALA A 652 14.04 12.11 1.66
C ALA A 652 14.43 12.66 3.04
N ALA A 653 13.47 13.16 3.84
CA ALA A 653 13.75 13.65 5.20
C ALA A 653 14.13 12.54 6.19
N PHE A 654 13.78 11.28 5.91
CA PHE A 654 14.18 10.12 6.72
C PHE A 654 15.56 9.57 6.34
N VAL A 655 16.23 10.12 5.32
CA VAL A 655 17.54 9.62 4.87
C VAL A 655 18.70 10.10 5.76
N PRO A 656 18.82 11.38 6.17
CA PRO A 656 19.98 11.85 6.94
C PRO A 656 20.17 11.11 8.27
N ASP A 657 19.16 11.13 9.14
CA ASP A 657 19.20 10.55 10.50
C ASP A 657 18.37 9.27 10.64
N GLY A 658 18.05 8.61 9.53
CA GLY A 658 17.36 7.32 9.59
C GLY A 658 18.31 6.23 10.08
N SER A 659 17.80 5.31 10.91
CA SER A 659 18.53 4.10 11.28
C SER A 659 18.91 3.28 10.05
N ALA A 660 19.87 2.35 10.19
CA ALA A 660 20.30 1.46 9.11
C ALA A 660 19.14 0.66 8.47
N THR A 661 18.05 0.45 9.21
CA THR A 661 16.82 -0.16 8.70
C THR A 661 15.95 0.80 7.90
N ILE A 662 15.70 2.02 8.42
CA ILE A 662 14.75 2.96 7.81
C ILE A 662 15.35 3.70 6.61
N LYS A 663 16.63 4.06 6.69
CA LYS A 663 17.32 4.89 5.70
C LYS A 663 17.30 4.28 4.29
N PRO A 664 17.62 2.98 4.07
CA PRO A 664 17.49 2.35 2.76
C PRO A 664 16.04 2.30 2.25
N ILE A 665 15.07 2.04 3.14
CA ILE A 665 13.64 2.00 2.78
C ILE A 665 13.18 3.38 2.31
N ALA A 666 13.44 4.42 3.10
CA ALA A 666 13.10 5.80 2.81
C ALA A 666 13.75 6.28 1.50
N PHE A 667 15.04 5.99 1.29
CA PHE A 667 15.74 6.31 0.05
C PHE A 667 15.12 5.59 -1.16
N SER A 668 14.88 4.29 -1.05
CA SER A 668 14.31 3.49 -2.14
C SER A 668 12.91 3.96 -2.53
N LEU A 669 12.08 4.33 -1.55
CA LEU A 669 10.76 4.92 -1.78
C LEU A 669 10.86 6.31 -2.40
N ALA A 670 11.78 7.16 -1.93
CA ALA A 670 12.01 8.49 -2.50
C ALA A 670 12.39 8.39 -3.99
N VAL A 671 13.37 7.56 -4.33
CA VAL A 671 13.81 7.35 -5.72
C VAL A 671 12.70 6.71 -6.54
N GLY A 672 12.06 5.67 -6.01
CA GLY A 672 11.01 4.94 -6.70
C GLY A 672 9.81 5.81 -7.04
N VAL A 673 9.35 6.64 -6.10
CA VAL A 673 8.28 7.63 -6.31
C VAL A 673 8.71 8.71 -7.30
N PHE A 674 9.96 9.17 -7.26
CA PHE A 674 10.49 10.13 -8.23
C PHE A 674 10.48 9.57 -9.67
N VAL A 675 11.03 8.37 -9.84
CA VAL A 675 11.06 7.67 -11.14
C VAL A 675 9.64 7.45 -11.64
N ASP A 676 8.77 6.93 -10.79
CA ASP A 676 7.40 6.62 -11.12
C ASP A 676 6.60 7.87 -11.50
N ALA A 677 6.66 8.94 -10.71
CA ALA A 677 5.90 10.15 -10.96
C ALA A 677 6.39 10.91 -12.22
N PHE A 678 7.71 11.06 -12.40
CA PHE A 678 8.25 11.93 -13.46
C PHE A 678 8.62 11.19 -14.74
N LEU A 679 9.30 10.05 -14.64
CA LEU A 679 9.75 9.29 -15.81
C LEU A 679 8.64 8.38 -16.34
N VAL A 680 7.93 7.68 -15.46
CA VAL A 680 6.86 6.77 -15.88
C VAL A 680 5.57 7.55 -16.17
N ARG A 681 4.94 8.16 -15.17
CA ARG A 681 3.61 8.77 -15.34
C ARG A 681 3.61 10.02 -16.19
N MET A 682 4.56 10.92 -15.99
CA MET A 682 4.56 12.19 -16.72
C MET A 682 5.12 12.07 -18.14
N THR A 683 5.85 11.00 -18.45
CA THR A 683 6.59 10.88 -19.71
C THR A 683 6.27 9.58 -20.46
N LEU A 684 6.49 8.41 -19.87
CA LEU A 684 6.24 7.12 -20.51
C LEU A 684 4.75 6.85 -20.77
N VAL A 685 3.87 7.14 -19.80
CA VAL A 685 2.43 6.87 -19.90
C VAL A 685 1.76 7.65 -21.04
N PRO A 686 1.92 8.99 -21.16
CA PRO A 686 1.40 9.74 -22.30
C PRO A 686 1.93 9.24 -23.65
N ALA A 687 3.20 8.85 -23.72
CA ALA A 687 3.80 8.31 -24.94
C ALA A 687 3.14 6.97 -25.34
N ILE A 688 2.99 6.04 -24.40
CA ILE A 688 2.32 4.75 -24.65
C ILE A 688 0.85 4.96 -25.05
N LEU A 689 0.12 5.86 -24.38
CA LEU A 689 -1.27 6.16 -24.73
C LEU A 689 -1.39 6.79 -26.12
N ALA A 690 -0.50 7.71 -26.47
CA ALA A 690 -0.44 8.30 -27.80
C ALA A 690 -0.15 7.26 -28.89
N LEU A 691 0.64 6.23 -28.56
CA LEU A 691 0.93 5.12 -29.46
C LEU A 691 -0.25 4.15 -29.63
N LEU A 692 -0.93 3.80 -28.53
CA LEU A 692 -2.05 2.87 -28.52
C LEU A 692 -3.34 3.47 -29.11
N GLY A 693 -3.52 4.78 -28.99
CA GLY A 693 -4.67 5.50 -29.53
C GLY A 693 -6.01 4.92 -29.04
N PRO A 694 -7.00 4.68 -29.92
CA PRO A 694 -8.30 4.13 -29.54
C PRO A 694 -8.23 2.74 -28.90
N ARG A 695 -7.22 1.94 -29.23
CA ARG A 695 -7.08 0.56 -28.71
C ARG A 695 -6.82 0.54 -27.21
N ALA A 696 -6.25 1.62 -26.66
CA ALA A 696 -5.98 1.73 -25.22
C ALA A 696 -7.24 1.54 -24.36
N TRP A 697 -8.42 1.84 -24.90
CA TRP A 697 -9.68 1.88 -24.14
C TRP A 697 -10.60 0.68 -24.42
N GLY A 698 -10.12 -0.33 -25.15
CA GLY A 698 -10.90 -1.51 -25.49
C GLY A 698 -10.88 -2.58 -24.40
N LEU A 699 -12.03 -3.23 -24.20
CA LEU A 699 -12.16 -4.44 -23.40
C LEU A 699 -12.91 -5.52 -24.21
N PRO A 700 -12.49 -6.80 -24.16
CA PRO A 700 -13.22 -7.88 -24.80
C PRO A 700 -14.66 -8.02 -24.22
N PRO A 701 -15.69 -8.24 -25.05
CA PRO A 701 -17.10 -8.25 -24.60
C PRO A 701 -17.40 -9.29 -23.51
N TRP A 702 -16.69 -10.42 -23.51
CA TRP A 702 -16.87 -11.47 -22.51
C TRP A 702 -16.36 -11.04 -21.12
N LEU A 703 -15.31 -10.21 -21.08
CA LEU A 703 -14.72 -9.72 -19.83
C LEU A 703 -15.56 -8.56 -19.28
N ASP A 704 -16.09 -7.69 -20.16
CA ASP A 704 -16.95 -6.56 -19.76
C ASP A 704 -18.22 -7.04 -19.08
N ARG A 705 -18.72 -8.20 -19.53
CA ARG A 705 -19.91 -8.85 -18.97
C ARG A 705 -19.67 -9.46 -17.58
N LYS A 706 -18.44 -9.87 -17.25
CA LYS A 706 -18.08 -10.49 -15.97
C LYS A 706 -17.59 -9.47 -14.94
N LEU A 707 -16.99 -8.36 -15.38
CA LEU A 707 -16.46 -7.35 -14.47
C LEU A 707 -17.59 -6.53 -13.82
N PRO A 708 -17.59 -6.37 -12.49
CA PRO A 708 -18.57 -5.53 -11.80
C PRO A 708 -18.41 -4.05 -12.20
N VAL A 709 -19.52 -3.30 -12.20
CA VAL A 709 -19.52 -1.86 -12.51
C VAL A 709 -19.22 -1.08 -11.23
N PHE A 710 -18.07 -0.42 -11.16
CA PHE A 710 -17.73 0.50 -10.08
C PHE A 710 -17.69 1.94 -10.58
N ASP A 711 -18.54 2.79 -10.00
CA ASP A 711 -18.49 4.24 -10.18
C ASP A 711 -17.42 4.82 -9.26
N ALA A 712 -16.16 4.71 -9.69
CA ALA A 712 -14.98 5.15 -8.93
C ALA A 712 -14.87 6.70 -8.86
N GLU A 713 -15.40 7.40 -9.86
CA GLU A 713 -15.28 8.87 -10.00
C GLU A 713 -16.54 9.64 -9.61
N GLY A 714 -17.67 8.94 -9.42
CA GLY A 714 -18.94 9.56 -9.09
C GLY A 714 -19.70 10.10 -10.31
N ASP A 715 -19.41 9.61 -11.51
CA ASP A 715 -20.06 10.02 -12.76
C ASP A 715 -21.58 9.84 -12.68
N GLY A 716 -22.02 8.75 -12.06
CA GLY A 716 -23.43 8.48 -11.83
C GLY A 716 -24.09 9.54 -10.94
N LEU A 717 -23.38 9.98 -9.89
CA LEU A 717 -23.86 11.03 -8.99
C LEU A 717 -23.84 12.40 -9.67
N VAL A 718 -22.78 12.74 -10.43
CA VAL A 718 -22.71 14.01 -11.15
C VAL A 718 -23.83 14.11 -12.17
N HIS A 719 -24.12 13.02 -12.89
CA HIS A 719 -25.24 12.93 -13.80
C HIS A 719 -26.59 13.09 -13.06
N GLU A 720 -26.76 12.44 -11.91
CA GLU A 720 -27.96 12.58 -11.08
C GLU A 720 -28.16 14.03 -10.57
N LEU A 721 -27.09 14.68 -10.09
CA LEU A 721 -27.13 16.06 -9.63
C LEU A 721 -27.39 17.04 -10.78
N ARG A 722 -26.82 16.79 -11.97
CA ARG A 722 -27.10 17.57 -13.18
C ARG A 722 -28.57 17.50 -13.57
N LEU A 723 -29.18 16.32 -13.43
CA LEU A 723 -30.57 16.06 -13.80
C LEU A 723 -31.56 16.16 -12.63
N ALA A 724 -31.12 16.61 -11.46
CA ALA A 724 -31.96 16.74 -10.27
C ALA A 724 -33.14 17.68 -10.56
N ASP A 725 -32.83 18.86 -11.12
CA ASP A 725 -33.78 19.90 -11.49
C ASP A 725 -34.21 19.84 -12.96
N TRP A 726 -33.73 18.87 -13.72
CA TRP A 726 -34.14 18.67 -15.11
C TRP A 726 -35.42 17.81 -15.20
N PRO A 727 -36.36 18.10 -16.12
CA PRO A 727 -36.37 19.22 -17.08
C PRO A 727 -36.72 20.60 -16.46
N ALA A 728 -37.42 20.61 -15.34
CA ALA A 728 -37.61 21.78 -14.48
C ALA A 728 -37.71 21.35 -13.00
N PRO A 729 -37.36 22.23 -12.03
CA PRO A 729 -37.46 21.91 -10.61
C PRO A 729 -38.89 21.48 -10.24
N GLY A 730 -39.05 20.25 -9.72
CA GLY A 730 -40.36 19.72 -9.33
C GLY A 730 -41.29 19.37 -10.50
N SER A 731 -40.77 19.14 -11.71
CA SER A 731 -41.59 18.75 -12.87
C SER A 731 -42.45 17.51 -12.56
N PRO A 732 -43.77 17.54 -12.86
CA PRO A 732 -44.67 16.42 -12.68
C PRO A 732 -44.53 15.35 -13.79
N GLU A 733 -43.61 15.52 -14.74
CA GLU A 733 -43.41 14.57 -15.85
C GLU A 733 -43.06 13.17 -15.35
N VAL A 734 -43.75 12.18 -15.91
CA VAL A 734 -43.56 10.75 -15.65
C VAL A 734 -42.42 10.20 -16.49
N ILE A 735 -42.23 10.69 -17.71
CA ILE A 735 -41.07 10.36 -18.57
C ILE A 735 -40.55 11.64 -19.19
N SER A 736 -39.25 11.89 -19.04
CA SER A 736 -38.52 12.97 -19.72
C SER A 736 -37.28 12.38 -20.37
N ALA A 737 -37.14 12.52 -21.68
CA ALA A 737 -35.98 12.05 -22.44
C ALA A 737 -35.49 13.14 -23.40
N ALA A 738 -34.18 13.35 -23.49
CA ALA A 738 -33.55 14.25 -24.46
C ALA A 738 -32.34 13.58 -25.13
N GLY A 739 -32.34 13.57 -26.46
CA GLY A 739 -31.26 13.00 -27.27
C GLY A 739 -31.04 11.50 -27.02
N LEU A 740 -32.11 10.73 -26.74
CA LEU A 740 -31.97 9.33 -26.35
C LEU A 740 -31.49 8.47 -27.51
N ARG A 741 -30.48 7.63 -27.25
CA ARG A 741 -29.87 6.72 -28.23
C ARG A 741 -29.55 5.37 -27.60
N VAL A 742 -29.81 4.31 -28.35
CA VAL A 742 -29.40 2.94 -28.02
C VAL A 742 -28.75 2.31 -29.26
N ASP A 743 -27.58 1.71 -29.05
CA ASP A 743 -26.86 0.92 -30.03
C ASP A 743 -26.91 -0.57 -29.65
N ASP A 744 -26.84 -1.48 -30.62
CA ASP A 744 -26.73 -2.92 -30.40
C ASP A 744 -25.31 -3.32 -29.96
N ASP A 745 -25.12 -4.58 -29.56
CA ASP A 745 -23.82 -5.09 -29.09
C ASP A 745 -22.71 -5.06 -30.16
N ARG A 746 -23.07 -4.83 -31.43
CA ARG A 746 -22.14 -4.67 -32.56
C ARG A 746 -21.90 -3.21 -32.92
N GLY A 747 -22.41 -2.27 -32.12
CA GLY A 747 -22.27 -0.83 -32.31
C GLY A 747 -23.21 -0.25 -33.38
N ARG A 748 -24.22 -1.01 -33.84
CA ARG A 748 -25.22 -0.51 -34.80
C ARG A 748 -26.35 0.18 -34.06
N THR A 749 -26.67 1.40 -34.48
CA THR A 749 -27.73 2.19 -33.84
C THR A 749 -29.11 1.56 -34.04
N ILE A 750 -29.80 1.28 -32.93
CA ILE A 750 -31.19 0.80 -32.92
C ILE A 750 -32.14 1.99 -33.06
N PHE A 751 -31.93 3.04 -32.27
CA PHE A 751 -32.59 4.35 -32.42
C PHE A 751 -31.69 5.46 -31.88
N ARG A 752 -31.91 6.70 -32.35
CA ARG A 752 -31.16 7.90 -31.94
C ARG A 752 -32.05 9.12 -31.88
N ASP A 753 -31.61 10.12 -31.13
CA ASP A 753 -32.19 11.47 -31.05
C ASP A 753 -33.67 11.48 -30.67
N VAL A 754 -34.09 10.56 -29.79
CA VAL A 754 -35.47 10.55 -29.28
C VAL A 754 -35.61 11.59 -28.17
N GLU A 755 -36.52 12.53 -28.40
CA GLU A 755 -37.00 13.49 -27.40
C GLU A 755 -38.40 13.08 -26.96
N LEU A 756 -38.64 13.09 -25.65
CA LEU A 756 -39.89 12.63 -25.09
C LEU A 756 -40.24 13.38 -23.81
N HIS A 757 -41.47 13.86 -23.72
CA HIS A 757 -42.04 14.43 -22.51
C HIS A 757 -43.43 13.82 -22.33
N LEU A 758 -43.68 13.21 -21.17
CA LEU A 758 -44.93 12.53 -20.86
C LEU A 758 -45.39 12.87 -19.45
N GLY A 759 -46.59 13.44 -19.33
CA GLY A 759 -47.21 13.80 -18.07
C GLY A 759 -47.97 12.67 -17.36
N PRO A 760 -48.45 12.90 -16.12
CA PRO A 760 -49.30 11.95 -15.40
C PRO A 760 -50.63 11.70 -16.12
N GLY A 761 -51.02 10.43 -16.27
CA GLY A 761 -52.28 10.03 -16.91
C GLY A 761 -52.33 10.17 -18.43
N GLU A 762 -51.22 10.55 -19.07
CA GLU A 762 -51.07 10.56 -20.53
C GLU A 762 -50.72 9.18 -21.07
N ILE A 763 -50.94 8.99 -22.38
CA ILE A 763 -50.61 7.75 -23.08
C ILE A 763 -49.61 8.05 -24.19
N LEU A 764 -48.43 7.45 -24.11
CA LEU A 764 -47.45 7.44 -25.19
C LEU A 764 -47.74 6.28 -26.13
N ALA A 765 -47.97 6.54 -27.41
CA ALA A 765 -48.10 5.51 -28.44
C ALA A 765 -46.92 5.56 -29.41
N VAL A 766 -45.99 4.62 -29.26
CA VAL A 766 -44.82 4.43 -30.12
C VAL A 766 -45.20 3.56 -31.31
N HIS A 767 -45.15 4.11 -32.52
CA HIS A 767 -45.56 3.40 -33.73
C HIS A 767 -44.52 3.46 -34.85
N GLY A 768 -44.57 2.50 -35.77
CA GLY A 768 -43.57 2.37 -36.84
C GLY A 768 -43.62 1.01 -37.52
N SER A 769 -43.38 0.99 -38.83
CA SER A 769 -43.36 -0.22 -39.65
C SER A 769 -42.01 -0.94 -39.57
N GLY A 770 -42.01 -2.26 -39.47
CA GLY A 770 -40.80 -3.08 -39.43
C GLY A 770 -40.03 -3.02 -38.09
N PRO A 771 -38.75 -3.46 -38.07
CA PRO A 771 -37.90 -3.48 -36.86
C PRO A 771 -37.40 -2.07 -36.51
N ALA A 772 -38.32 -1.18 -36.17
CA ALA A 772 -38.06 0.23 -35.90
C ALA A 772 -37.60 0.52 -34.46
N GLY A 773 -37.08 -0.48 -33.72
CA GLY A 773 -36.55 -0.28 -32.36
C GLY A 773 -37.58 0.09 -31.28
N LYS A 774 -38.89 -0.03 -31.54
CA LYS A 774 -39.97 0.38 -30.63
C LYS A 774 -39.91 -0.34 -29.29
N SER A 775 -39.85 -1.68 -29.31
CA SER A 775 -39.70 -2.49 -28.09
C SER A 775 -38.45 -2.08 -27.32
N ALA A 776 -37.32 -1.88 -28.02
CA ALA A 776 -36.07 -1.45 -27.41
C ALA A 776 -36.20 -0.10 -26.69
N LEU A 777 -36.98 0.84 -27.25
CA LEU A 777 -37.30 2.10 -26.58
C LEU A 777 -38.13 1.88 -25.31
N LEU A 778 -39.20 1.06 -25.35
CA LEU A 778 -39.99 0.77 -24.14
C LEU A 778 -39.14 0.04 -23.08
N TYR A 779 -38.31 -0.93 -23.46
CA TYR A 779 -37.39 -1.59 -22.54
C TYR A 779 -36.36 -0.59 -21.96
N ALA A 780 -35.90 0.40 -22.73
CA ALA A 780 -35.02 1.45 -22.23
C ALA A 780 -35.72 2.35 -21.21
N LEU A 781 -36.94 2.80 -21.50
CA LEU A 781 -37.77 3.61 -20.59
C LEU A 781 -38.16 2.84 -19.31
N ALA A 782 -38.38 1.52 -19.40
CA ALA A 782 -38.61 0.66 -18.24
C ALA A 782 -37.33 0.37 -17.42
N GLY A 783 -36.20 0.98 -17.80
CA GLY A 783 -34.90 0.77 -17.17
C GLY A 783 -34.33 -0.63 -17.39
N ARG A 784 -34.84 -1.40 -18.36
CA ARG A 784 -34.42 -2.79 -18.66
C ARG A 784 -33.25 -2.87 -19.64
N VAL A 785 -32.89 -1.77 -20.31
CA VAL A 785 -31.70 -1.66 -21.18
C VAL A 785 -30.55 -0.98 -20.41
N PRO A 786 -29.35 -1.59 -20.34
CA PRO A 786 -28.22 -1.02 -19.60
C PRO A 786 -27.48 0.09 -20.38
N ASN A 787 -27.44 0.04 -21.71
CA ASN A 787 -26.65 0.94 -22.57
C ASN A 787 -27.53 2.00 -23.24
N VAL A 788 -28.04 2.92 -22.44
CA VAL A 788 -28.83 4.06 -22.93
C VAL A 788 -27.95 5.32 -22.88
N ARG A 789 -27.85 6.06 -23.99
CA ARG A 789 -27.18 7.36 -24.08
C ARG A 789 -28.22 8.47 -24.21
N GLY A 790 -27.90 9.66 -23.72
CA GLY A 790 -28.83 10.79 -23.63
C GLY A 790 -29.32 11.02 -22.19
N ASP A 791 -30.14 12.04 -21.98
CA ASP A 791 -30.72 12.34 -20.67
C ASP A 791 -32.08 11.65 -20.54
N LEU A 792 -32.26 10.86 -19.49
CA LEU A 792 -33.50 10.10 -19.27
C LEU A 792 -33.90 10.09 -17.78
N LYS A 793 -35.14 10.51 -17.52
CA LYS A 793 -35.77 10.50 -16.20
C LYS A 793 -37.14 9.83 -16.29
N VAL A 794 -37.39 8.86 -15.42
CA VAL A 794 -38.65 8.10 -15.37
C VAL A 794 -39.13 8.05 -13.93
N LEU A 795 -40.38 8.47 -13.66
CA LEU A 795 -40.94 8.61 -12.32
C LEU A 795 -40.05 9.45 -11.39
N GLY A 796 -39.46 10.52 -11.92
CA GLY A 796 -38.52 11.38 -11.20
C GLY A 796 -37.14 10.75 -10.91
N ARG A 797 -36.87 9.54 -11.42
CA ARG A 797 -35.60 8.81 -11.23
C ARG A 797 -34.73 8.87 -12.48
N VAL A 798 -33.46 9.18 -12.31
CA VAL A 798 -32.49 9.26 -13.42
C VAL A 798 -32.03 7.85 -13.83
N LEU A 799 -32.06 7.56 -15.12
CA LEU A 799 -31.63 6.30 -15.71
C LEU A 799 -30.26 6.48 -16.39
N PRO A 800 -29.35 5.48 -16.30
CA PRO A 800 -29.56 4.12 -15.77
C PRO A 800 -29.33 3.94 -14.26
N GLN A 801 -28.91 4.97 -13.52
CA GLN A 801 -28.46 4.87 -12.12
C GLN A 801 -29.54 4.29 -11.19
N HIS A 802 -30.81 4.64 -11.42
CA HIS A 802 -31.96 4.17 -10.64
C HIS A 802 -32.80 3.10 -11.37
N ALA A 803 -32.22 2.39 -12.34
CA ALA A 803 -32.94 1.39 -13.14
C ALA A 803 -33.68 0.34 -12.29
N HIS A 804 -33.06 -0.12 -11.21
CA HIS A 804 -33.69 -1.10 -10.32
C HIS A 804 -34.90 -0.52 -9.55
N ALA A 805 -34.84 0.75 -9.16
CA ALA A 805 -35.97 1.44 -8.51
C ALA A 805 -37.11 1.69 -9.51
N VAL A 806 -36.78 2.07 -10.74
CA VAL A 806 -37.76 2.22 -11.83
C VAL A 806 -38.42 0.87 -12.11
N ARG A 807 -37.66 -0.21 -12.30
CA ARG A 807 -38.19 -1.57 -12.56
C ARG A 807 -39.16 -2.08 -11.50
N ARG A 808 -39.03 -1.65 -10.24
CA ARG A 808 -39.94 -2.02 -9.15
C ARG A 808 -41.26 -1.23 -9.16
N ASN A 809 -41.26 -0.05 -9.77
CA ASN A 809 -42.39 0.90 -9.74
C ASN A 809 -43.08 1.03 -11.10
N VAL A 810 -42.69 0.21 -12.08
CA VAL A 810 -43.30 0.16 -13.42
C VAL A 810 -43.71 -1.28 -13.75
N ALA A 811 -44.83 -1.43 -14.44
CA ALA A 811 -45.24 -2.71 -14.99
C ALA A 811 -44.89 -2.77 -16.47
N PHE A 812 -44.51 -3.94 -16.97
CA PHE A 812 -44.18 -4.14 -18.37
C PHE A 812 -44.85 -5.43 -18.84
N VAL A 813 -45.77 -5.30 -19.79
CA VAL A 813 -46.58 -6.39 -20.34
C VAL A 813 -46.19 -6.56 -21.80
N ALA A 814 -45.62 -7.72 -22.15
CA ALA A 814 -45.35 -8.07 -23.54
C ALA A 814 -46.59 -8.75 -24.13
N CYS A 815 -47.43 -7.99 -24.85
CA CYS A 815 -48.75 -8.48 -25.28
C CYS A 815 -48.69 -9.70 -26.21
N LYS A 816 -47.54 -9.93 -26.85
CA LYS A 816 -47.27 -11.09 -27.69
C LYS A 816 -47.00 -12.37 -26.90
N GLU A 817 -46.46 -12.24 -25.68
CA GLU A 817 -46.01 -13.36 -24.84
C GLU A 817 -46.96 -13.63 -23.67
N THR A 818 -47.86 -12.69 -23.35
CA THR A 818 -48.82 -12.79 -22.25
C THR A 818 -50.18 -13.30 -22.75
N ASP A 819 -50.71 -14.37 -22.14
CA ASP A 819 -52.02 -14.94 -22.48
C ASP A 819 -53.21 -14.01 -22.14
N ASP A 820 -53.13 -13.26 -21.02
CA ASP A 820 -54.13 -12.25 -20.61
C ASP A 820 -53.52 -10.88 -20.28
N PRO A 821 -53.17 -10.06 -21.30
CA PRO A 821 -52.56 -8.75 -21.09
C PRO A 821 -53.47 -7.79 -20.29
N ALA A 822 -54.79 -7.88 -20.47
CA ALA A 822 -55.76 -7.04 -19.77
C ALA A 822 -55.84 -7.36 -18.27
N GLY A 823 -55.73 -8.64 -17.91
CA GLY A 823 -55.62 -9.09 -16.52
C GLY A 823 -54.35 -8.60 -15.84
N GLU A 824 -53.21 -8.61 -16.52
CA GLU A 824 -51.94 -8.11 -15.98
C GLU A 824 -51.94 -6.60 -15.76
N VAL A 825 -52.49 -5.82 -16.71
CA VAL A 825 -52.64 -4.38 -16.55
C VAL A 825 -53.53 -4.05 -15.35
N ARG A 826 -54.64 -4.78 -15.17
CA ARG A 826 -55.53 -4.59 -14.02
C ARG A 826 -54.83 -4.89 -12.70
N ARG A 827 -54.08 -6.00 -12.61
CA ARG A 827 -53.25 -6.30 -11.42
C ARG A 827 -52.25 -5.18 -11.12
N ALA A 828 -51.56 -4.67 -12.15
CA ALA A 828 -50.63 -3.57 -11.98
C ALA A 828 -51.32 -2.29 -11.45
N LEU A 829 -52.53 -1.99 -11.93
CA LEU A 829 -53.31 -0.85 -11.44
C LEU A 829 -53.78 -1.07 -9.98
N ASP A 830 -54.21 -2.28 -9.64
CA ASP A 830 -54.62 -2.65 -8.28
C ASP A 830 -53.43 -2.55 -7.29
N ASP A 831 -52.22 -2.87 -7.76
CA ASP A 831 -50.96 -2.73 -7.02
C ASP A 831 -50.46 -1.27 -6.94
N GLY A 832 -51.18 -0.31 -7.53
CA GLY A 832 -50.87 1.12 -7.48
C GLY A 832 -49.69 1.55 -8.37
N VAL A 833 -49.40 0.80 -9.43
CA VAL A 833 -48.31 1.11 -10.37
C VAL A 833 -48.64 2.37 -11.17
N ALA A 834 -47.77 3.38 -11.10
CA ALA A 834 -47.99 4.68 -11.73
C ALA A 834 -47.70 4.73 -13.25
N LEU A 835 -46.91 3.79 -13.77
CA LEU A 835 -46.51 3.73 -15.18
C LEU A 835 -46.52 2.28 -15.70
N VAL A 836 -47.27 2.03 -16.77
CA VAL A 836 -47.44 0.71 -17.37
C VAL A 836 -46.99 0.73 -18.84
N PHE A 837 -46.08 -0.17 -19.19
CA PHE A 837 -45.59 -0.38 -20.54
C PHE A 837 -46.30 -1.57 -21.19
N LEU A 838 -46.81 -1.41 -22.41
CA LEU A 838 -47.39 -2.49 -23.21
C LEU A 838 -46.65 -2.61 -24.54
N ASP A 839 -45.96 -3.71 -24.76
CA ASP A 839 -45.28 -3.98 -26.03
C ASP A 839 -46.18 -4.79 -26.99
N ASP A 840 -46.14 -4.47 -28.28
CA ASP A 840 -46.89 -5.09 -29.37
C ASP A 840 -48.42 -5.10 -29.14
N LEU A 841 -49.00 -3.94 -28.78
CA LEU A 841 -50.44 -3.82 -28.46
C LEU A 841 -51.37 -4.29 -29.60
N ASP A 842 -50.90 -4.23 -30.85
CA ASP A 842 -51.63 -4.68 -32.03
C ASP A 842 -51.83 -6.21 -32.10
N THR A 843 -51.10 -7.00 -31.32
CA THR A 843 -51.30 -8.46 -31.24
C THR A 843 -52.50 -8.85 -30.39
N VAL A 844 -53.09 -7.93 -29.64
CA VAL A 844 -54.28 -8.20 -28.81
C VAL A 844 -55.53 -8.21 -29.68
N VAL A 845 -55.94 -9.40 -30.12
CA VAL A 845 -57.10 -9.58 -31.01
C VAL A 845 -58.40 -9.89 -30.24
N ALA A 846 -58.31 -10.51 -29.06
CA ALA A 846 -59.48 -10.94 -28.31
C ALA A 846 -60.33 -9.75 -27.81
N THR A 847 -61.62 -9.72 -28.19
CA THR A 847 -62.53 -8.61 -27.90
C THR A 847 -62.68 -8.30 -26.41
N ALA A 848 -62.70 -9.33 -25.56
CA ALA A 848 -62.80 -9.16 -24.11
C ALA A 848 -61.57 -8.47 -23.51
N GLN A 849 -60.37 -8.84 -23.99
CA GLN A 849 -59.11 -8.22 -23.56
C GLN A 849 -58.99 -6.79 -24.07
N ARG A 850 -59.36 -6.54 -25.33
CA ARG A 850 -59.43 -5.18 -25.91
C ARG A 850 -60.39 -4.27 -25.12
N ALA A 851 -61.56 -4.78 -24.74
CA ALA A 851 -62.50 -4.04 -23.90
C ALA A 851 -61.92 -3.73 -22.50
N GLY A 852 -61.23 -4.69 -21.89
CA GLY A 852 -60.54 -4.50 -20.61
C GLY A 852 -59.42 -3.44 -20.66
N LEU A 853 -58.57 -3.50 -21.70
CA LEU A 853 -57.51 -2.51 -21.92
C LEU A 853 -58.08 -1.11 -22.19
N ARG A 854 -59.14 -1.01 -22.98
CA ARG A 854 -59.84 0.26 -23.23
C ARG A 854 -60.40 0.87 -21.94
N ALA A 855 -60.96 0.05 -21.06
CA ALA A 855 -61.43 0.51 -19.75
C ALA A 855 -60.26 0.99 -18.87
N ALA A 856 -59.13 0.29 -18.88
CA ALA A 856 -57.92 0.69 -18.16
C ALA A 856 -57.33 2.01 -18.69
N PHE A 857 -57.27 2.21 -20.01
CA PHE A 857 -56.81 3.48 -20.59
C PHE A 857 -57.77 4.63 -20.30
N ALA A 858 -59.08 4.36 -20.26
CA ALA A 858 -60.09 5.37 -19.95
C ALA A 858 -60.08 5.81 -18.48
N SER A 859 -59.66 4.95 -17.55
CA SER A 859 -59.63 5.27 -16.11
C SER A 859 -58.58 6.32 -15.75
N ARG A 860 -57.52 6.46 -16.56
CA ARG A 860 -56.36 7.33 -16.31
C ARG A 860 -55.73 7.13 -14.92
N ALA A 861 -55.91 5.94 -14.34
CA ALA A 861 -55.35 5.59 -13.04
C ALA A 861 -53.81 5.50 -13.07
N ALA A 862 -53.22 5.32 -14.25
CA ALA A 862 -51.78 5.32 -14.49
C ALA A 862 -51.45 6.01 -15.82
N THR A 863 -50.17 6.34 -16.01
CA THR A 863 -49.60 6.70 -17.32
C THR A 863 -49.31 5.42 -18.10
N PHE A 864 -49.53 5.43 -19.41
CA PHE A 864 -49.29 4.26 -20.26
C PHE A 864 -48.28 4.58 -21.37
N ALA A 865 -47.40 3.64 -21.68
CA ALA A 865 -46.54 3.70 -22.86
C ALA A 865 -46.71 2.41 -23.66
N VAL A 866 -47.19 2.53 -24.90
CA VAL A 866 -47.57 1.40 -25.74
C VAL A 866 -46.78 1.38 -27.04
N SER A 867 -46.44 0.19 -27.53
CA SER A 867 -45.91 0.03 -28.89
C SER A 867 -46.95 -0.62 -29.80
N CYS A 868 -46.98 -0.20 -31.06
CA CYS A 868 -47.83 -0.81 -32.09
C CYS A 868 -47.24 -0.65 -33.49
N GLN A 869 -47.66 -1.42 -34.48
CA GLN A 869 -47.23 -1.18 -35.88
C GLN A 869 -47.81 0.11 -36.46
N SER A 870 -49.10 0.36 -36.25
CA SER A 870 -49.81 1.53 -36.76
C SER A 870 -50.90 1.96 -35.77
N LEU A 871 -50.99 3.28 -35.55
CA LEU A 871 -52.04 3.86 -34.72
C LEU A 871 -53.45 3.54 -35.23
N ALA A 872 -53.60 3.26 -36.53
CA ALA A 872 -54.90 2.90 -37.11
C ALA A 872 -55.45 1.58 -36.56
N ILE A 873 -54.58 0.62 -36.22
CA ILE A 873 -54.94 -0.73 -35.79
C ILE A 873 -55.42 -0.76 -34.33
N VAL A 874 -54.94 0.18 -33.52
CA VAL A 874 -55.21 0.29 -32.08
C VAL A 874 -56.07 1.51 -31.72
N ARG A 875 -56.62 2.19 -32.72
CA ARG A 875 -57.42 3.42 -32.55
C ARG A 875 -58.69 3.18 -31.72
N ASP A 876 -59.24 1.98 -31.77
CA ASP A 876 -60.40 1.55 -30.98
C ASP A 876 -60.10 1.39 -29.48
N LEU A 877 -58.82 1.21 -29.12
CA LEU A 877 -58.34 1.07 -27.75
C LEU A 877 -57.96 2.41 -27.12
N LEU A 878 -57.34 3.28 -27.91
CA LEU A 878 -56.78 4.54 -27.41
C LEU A 878 -57.88 5.62 -27.25
N PRO A 879 -57.90 6.37 -26.14
CA PRO A 879 -58.80 7.49 -25.96
C PRO A 879 -58.47 8.62 -26.96
N THR A 880 -59.47 9.43 -27.33
CA THR A 880 -59.29 10.52 -28.31
C THR A 880 -58.55 11.74 -27.77
N THR A 881 -58.25 11.78 -26.46
CA THR A 881 -57.57 12.89 -25.77
C THR A 881 -56.41 12.35 -24.92
N ALA A 882 -55.32 13.12 -24.82
CA ALA A 882 -54.11 12.81 -24.06
C ALA A 882 -53.26 11.62 -24.59
N VAL A 883 -53.22 11.45 -25.92
CA VAL A 883 -52.33 10.49 -26.58
C VAL A 883 -51.19 11.24 -27.29
N ALA A 884 -49.96 11.02 -26.84
CA ALA A 884 -48.75 11.48 -27.51
C ALA A 884 -48.27 10.39 -28.49
N GLY A 885 -48.26 10.68 -29.79
CA GLY A 885 -47.77 9.75 -30.81
C GLY A 885 -46.28 9.96 -31.09
N LEU A 886 -45.47 8.91 -31.02
CA LEU A 886 -44.07 8.91 -31.42
C LEU A 886 -43.86 7.97 -32.61
N ALA A 887 -43.55 8.53 -33.78
CA ALA A 887 -43.25 7.77 -34.99
C ALA A 887 -41.76 7.36 -35.01
N MET A 888 -41.48 6.07 -34.85
CA MET A 888 -40.14 5.50 -35.02
C MET A 888 -39.96 5.13 -36.51
N THR A 889 -38.99 5.76 -37.17
CA THR A 889 -38.62 5.42 -38.54
C THR A 889 -37.47 4.42 -38.55
N PRO A 890 -37.43 3.45 -39.49
CA PRO A 890 -36.27 2.57 -39.63
C PRO A 890 -35.02 3.40 -39.91
N ALA A 891 -33.95 3.19 -39.14
CA ALA A 891 -32.66 3.77 -39.47
C ALA A 891 -32.21 3.22 -40.85
N PRO A 892 -31.81 4.07 -41.82
CA PRO A 892 -31.25 3.57 -43.07
C PRO A 892 -29.99 2.76 -42.74
N VAL A 893 -29.95 1.51 -43.21
CA VAL A 893 -28.74 0.68 -43.12
C VAL A 893 -27.62 1.42 -43.86
N PRO A 894 -26.47 1.74 -43.22
CA PRO A 894 -25.34 2.34 -43.91
C PRO A 894 -24.92 1.45 -45.08
N ALA A 895 -24.66 2.05 -46.25
CA ALA A 895 -24.35 1.35 -47.48
C ALA A 895 -23.04 0.53 -47.45
N GLU A 896 -22.30 0.54 -46.34
CA GLU A 896 -21.01 -0.15 -46.17
C GLU A 896 -21.13 -1.65 -45.80
N VAL A 897 -22.35 -2.22 -45.79
CA VAL A 897 -22.56 -3.68 -45.59
C VAL A 897 -23.25 -4.32 -46.81
N ARG A 898 -22.86 -3.92 -48.02
CA ARG A 898 -23.11 -4.69 -49.25
C ARG A 898 -21.82 -5.12 -49.91
#